data_AF-A0A962GY30-F1
#
_entry.id   AF-A0A962GY30-F1
#
_cell.length_a   1.000
_cell.length_b   1.000
_cell.length_c   1.000
_cell.angle_alpha   90.00
_cell.angle_beta   90.00
_cell.angle_gamma   90.00
#
_symmetry.space_group_name_H-M   'P 1'
#
loop_
_entity.id
_entity.type
_entity.pdbx_description
1 polymer ?
#
loop_
_entity_poly.entity_id
_entity_poly.type
_entity_poly.pdbx_seq_one_letter_code
_entity_poly.pdbx_strand_id
1 'polypeptide(L)'
;MEHSSLNRIGFGEFVEAFKRHIEGLPGHSDAVFDAATRTLRYRHGGQDYSVNPNNYFLDFAKGDVDLEAFLRACCAGLLSMQAPRPQSLEQAAPSLLPVVRDRRYLDMAILMAKVSAAKAKVDIPNFPFRALAGELVVTLGLDTPTATSVVTAIELESWGTSFEAAYTVALANLRARTQGSMHEVRPGLYVSRWGDGYDASRLLLPELLKQLTLRGEPVVAVPSRNLLVVAGSDDPPALAALAQLAAKVLGEETRPLSADVLHFHAQGWREAAASVSQQPRLLRARQLLLQRDYNQQAELLNQLNQAQGKDLFVASYKLAESSDDKPYRNITQVTEGVGLTLLPKADELAFLTRTQEFLLVPWTEAEAVLGAALKRLAIHPVRYRHQGFPDAAQLELLRSKASIRQAAPDPKQRMAAAAEDFRRAYQGQFQRDLSYDAGGIQLLDQLIEDQRSQGVPATDAFVEGIGAFFGEVLLRQFGGEWIVHKERFCVLLDDKNGVFPLDKVARQWANGRAGGDSVLGTYDSVQRLRSAQPAGVTTGASERPSADQGRSSPLPEATDYPYRIPAQRSDSRMQQMLVQARDKFARLRTAAAAGTLDAMHADSPKWLTHRDPLIEVSHNQALLLREGRIVWAALVMANNLLFKPGKEDCPALLVYSLDPWFESRPDELHAIARRIFELKNTQPTEPGLRALAKLVTEESDRGMGWRVPEALTDRDVRGAIFMVFRQHIPQGQMCGERFPILVHPSTEAVMILPFEGWPAELVKAWKPGASQRSLDEVRALPEGLRVGHAPSVVAATHNGREFIWTFQTSVEAMDTELRIVEYGAFSLVRGKWSPANGGELPFGPQQFADEFGCTDGRLTPGRAFRNPQNSHRSSQLRSSRQLWYVIGKDDAGKLYRGEAEIELRGTLIAPDSEPLKPVKAGGLAAIGRLFGGSKAADLLRYDGVYRVKQQPEDDTNSAHCYLRLYPDKTAIYIDSDEQPSQLSKWFNIQSRHVPTGYYSVKGDSIRIEIAVGHTSVVLSGTIDKNRLQLSFPRFANGPMRNDEFLFMGWRP
;
A
#
# COMPACT_ATOMS: atom_id res chain seq x y z
N MET A 1 6.66 15.76 42.21
CA MET A 1 5.38 15.26 41.65
C MET A 1 5.75 14.20 40.64
N GLU A 2 5.96 12.99 41.14
CA GLU A 2 6.17 11.78 40.37
C GLU A 2 4.78 11.16 40.13
N HIS A 3 4.35 11.06 38.88
CA HIS A 3 3.23 10.21 38.48
C HIS A 3 3.64 9.39 37.25
N SER A 4 3.84 8.10 37.52
CA SER A 4 3.85 6.88 36.68
C SER A 4 4.24 6.97 35.20
N SER A 5 5.51 6.65 34.93
CA SER A 5 5.91 5.79 33.81
C SER A 5 5.67 4.31 34.20
N LEU A 6 4.47 3.78 33.98
CA LEU A 6 4.14 2.36 34.23
C LEU A 6 4.16 1.56 32.92
N ASN A 7 4.89 0.44 32.96
CA ASN A 7 5.13 -0.58 31.93
C ASN A 7 3.96 -0.82 30.95
N ARG A 8 4.17 -0.56 29.65
CA ARG A 8 3.25 -1.03 28.59
C ARG A 8 3.80 -2.30 27.95
N ILE A 9 3.30 -3.43 28.42
CA ILE A 9 3.59 -4.77 27.88
C ILE A 9 3.06 -4.93 26.45
N GLY A 10 3.67 -5.83 25.67
CA GLY A 10 3.19 -6.18 24.32
C GLY A 10 1.91 -7.04 24.32
N PHE A 11 1.22 -7.16 23.18
CA PHE A 11 -0.02 -7.97 23.07
C PHE A 11 0.21 -9.44 23.47
N GLY A 12 1.33 -10.04 23.08
CA GLY A 12 1.68 -11.41 23.44
C GLY A 12 1.85 -11.59 24.96
N GLU A 13 2.57 -10.67 25.61
CA GLU A 13 2.74 -10.67 27.07
C GLU A 13 1.41 -10.45 27.80
N PHE A 14 0.55 -9.57 27.27
CA PHE A 14 -0.80 -9.37 27.77
C PHE A 14 -1.63 -10.65 27.68
N VAL A 15 -1.58 -11.36 26.56
CA VAL A 15 -2.31 -12.62 26.36
C VAL A 15 -1.84 -13.68 27.35
N GLU A 16 -0.53 -13.84 27.55
CA GLU A 16 0.00 -14.80 28.52
C GLU A 16 -0.31 -14.41 29.97
N ALA A 17 -0.28 -13.12 30.30
CA ALA A 17 -0.69 -12.64 31.62
C ALA A 17 -2.19 -12.86 31.86
N PHE A 18 -3.04 -12.60 30.85
CA PHE A 18 -4.48 -12.80 30.94
C PHE A 18 -4.85 -14.28 31.02
N LYS A 19 -4.17 -15.13 30.25
CA LYS A 19 -4.27 -16.59 30.34
C LYS A 19 -3.99 -17.09 31.76
N ARG A 20 -2.86 -16.70 32.34
CA ARG A 20 -2.50 -17.08 33.73
C ARG A 20 -3.55 -16.63 34.74
N HIS A 21 -4.11 -15.43 34.57
CA HIS A 21 -5.17 -14.95 35.44
C HIS A 21 -6.44 -15.79 35.33
N ILE A 22 -6.84 -16.19 34.11
CA ILE A 22 -8.00 -17.05 33.88
C ILE A 22 -7.79 -18.43 34.49
N GLU A 23 -6.61 -19.04 34.30
CA GLU A 23 -6.27 -20.35 34.90
C GLU A 23 -6.21 -20.30 36.43
N GLY A 24 -5.93 -19.12 37.01
CA GLY A 24 -5.99 -18.89 38.45
C GLY A 24 -7.41 -18.77 39.03
N LEU A 25 -8.45 -18.68 38.19
CA LEU A 25 -9.83 -18.57 38.67
C LEU A 25 -10.39 -19.93 39.10
N PRO A 26 -11.20 -19.99 40.18
CA PRO A 26 -11.83 -21.24 40.61
C PRO A 26 -12.65 -21.91 39.50
N GLY A 27 -12.42 -23.20 39.28
CA GLY A 27 -13.14 -24.00 38.29
C GLY A 27 -12.84 -23.65 36.83
N HIS A 28 -11.82 -22.83 36.55
CA HIS A 28 -11.34 -22.52 35.20
C HIS A 28 -10.10 -23.36 34.86
N SER A 29 -10.03 -23.89 33.64
CA SER A 29 -8.87 -24.68 33.19
C SER A 29 -8.64 -24.56 31.68
N ASP A 30 -7.51 -25.11 31.21
CA ASP A 30 -7.19 -25.28 29.78
C ASP A 30 -7.27 -23.97 28.98
N ALA A 31 -6.72 -22.88 29.52
CA ALA A 31 -6.75 -21.61 28.80
C ALA A 31 -5.72 -21.64 27.66
N VAL A 32 -6.18 -21.58 26.41
CA VAL A 32 -5.34 -21.68 25.22
C VAL A 32 -5.64 -20.52 24.27
N PHE A 33 -4.59 -19.81 23.88
CA PHE A 33 -4.68 -18.80 22.84
C PHE A 33 -4.58 -19.46 21.46
N ASP A 34 -5.57 -19.23 20.63
CA ASP A 34 -5.60 -19.66 19.24
C ASP A 34 -5.17 -18.51 18.34
N ALA A 35 -3.96 -18.59 17.79
CA ALA A 35 -3.39 -17.56 16.94
C ALA A 35 -4.14 -17.39 15.60
N ALA A 36 -4.80 -18.44 15.09
CA ALA A 36 -5.53 -18.38 13.83
C ALA A 36 -6.83 -17.60 13.98
N THR A 37 -7.53 -17.78 15.11
CA THR A 37 -8.79 -17.06 15.40
C THR A 37 -8.61 -15.83 16.28
N ARG A 38 -7.39 -15.60 16.82
CA ARG A 38 -7.07 -14.57 17.81
C ARG A 38 -8.00 -14.58 19.03
N THR A 39 -8.39 -15.78 19.48
CA THR A 39 -9.26 -15.96 20.64
C THR A 39 -8.53 -16.71 21.75
N LEU A 40 -8.83 -16.36 23.00
CA LEU A 40 -8.40 -17.11 24.17
C LEU A 40 -9.56 -17.99 24.61
N ARG A 41 -9.39 -19.31 24.47
CA ARG A 41 -10.38 -20.33 24.86
C ARG A 41 -10.05 -20.87 26.24
N TYR A 42 -11.04 -21.19 27.06
CA TYR A 42 -10.86 -21.79 28.39
C TYR A 42 -12.08 -22.63 28.76
N ARG A 43 -11.97 -23.54 29.73
CA ARG A 43 -13.07 -24.37 30.21
C ARG A 43 -13.54 -23.93 31.59
N HIS A 44 -14.85 -23.95 31.83
CA HIS A 44 -15.44 -23.76 33.16
C HIS A 44 -16.70 -24.62 33.31
N GLY A 45 -16.84 -25.35 34.43
CA GLY A 45 -18.02 -26.20 34.67
C GLY A 45 -18.29 -27.26 33.58
N GLY A 46 -17.24 -27.73 32.90
CA GLY A 46 -17.34 -28.69 31.80
C GLY A 46 -17.77 -28.10 30.45
N GLN A 47 -17.92 -26.77 30.34
CA GLN A 47 -18.23 -26.07 29.09
C GLN A 47 -17.04 -25.23 28.62
N ASP A 48 -16.88 -25.12 27.30
CA ASP A 48 -15.84 -24.31 26.67
C ASP A 48 -16.33 -22.88 26.44
N TYR A 49 -15.51 -21.91 26.83
CA TYR A 49 -15.71 -20.48 26.69
C TYR A 49 -14.60 -19.87 25.85
N SER A 50 -14.85 -18.70 25.27
CA SER A 50 -13.85 -17.97 24.51
C SER A 50 -14.00 -16.46 24.70
N VAL A 51 -12.88 -15.76 24.81
CA VAL A 51 -12.82 -14.29 24.84
C VAL A 51 -11.86 -13.79 23.77
N ASN A 52 -12.08 -12.56 23.29
CA ASN A 52 -11.15 -11.90 22.38
C ASN A 52 -10.20 -11.01 23.21
N PRO A 53 -8.95 -11.44 23.48
CA PRO A 53 -8.02 -10.70 24.31
C PRO A 53 -7.60 -9.36 23.69
N ASN A 54 -7.72 -9.19 22.37
CA ASN A 54 -7.36 -7.94 21.70
C ASN A 54 -8.23 -6.76 22.15
N ASN A 55 -9.51 -6.99 22.45
CA ASN A 55 -10.38 -5.93 22.96
C ASN A 55 -9.93 -5.44 24.34
N TYR A 56 -9.54 -6.37 25.21
CA TYR A 56 -9.03 -6.05 26.55
C TYR A 56 -7.65 -5.40 26.49
N PHE A 57 -6.79 -5.86 25.57
CA PHE A 57 -5.49 -5.25 25.33
C PHE A 57 -5.61 -3.80 24.86
N LEU A 58 -6.51 -3.53 23.90
CA LEU A 58 -6.74 -2.17 23.42
C LEU A 58 -7.35 -1.26 24.49
N ASP A 59 -8.12 -1.79 25.44
CA ASP A 59 -8.60 -1.03 26.60
C ASP A 59 -7.46 -0.72 27.57
N PHE A 60 -6.64 -1.73 27.90
CA PHE A 60 -5.46 -1.59 28.72
C PHE A 60 -4.49 -0.56 28.15
N ALA A 61 -4.22 -0.63 26.84
CA ALA A 61 -3.31 0.29 26.14
C ALA A 61 -3.79 1.75 26.12
N LYS A 62 -5.09 1.99 26.35
CA LYS A 62 -5.67 3.35 26.45
C LYS A 62 -5.69 3.87 27.88
N GLY A 63 -5.71 2.99 28.87
CA GLY A 63 -5.75 3.35 30.29
C GLY A 63 -4.37 3.67 30.85
N ASP A 64 -4.36 4.38 31.97
CA ASP A 64 -3.22 4.46 32.90
C ASP A 64 -3.57 3.61 34.13
N VAL A 65 -3.56 2.29 33.93
CA VAL A 65 -3.96 1.30 34.94
C VAL A 65 -2.88 0.23 35.02
N ASP A 66 -2.54 -0.19 36.24
CA ASP A 66 -1.64 -1.31 36.47
C ASP A 66 -2.18 -2.61 35.82
N LEU A 67 -1.31 -3.37 35.17
CA LEU A 67 -1.68 -4.58 34.44
C LEU A 67 -2.40 -5.60 35.33
N GLU A 68 -1.86 -5.87 36.52
CA GLU A 68 -2.42 -6.86 37.43
C GLU A 68 -3.79 -6.41 37.93
N ALA A 69 -3.94 -5.13 38.28
CA ALA A 69 -5.24 -4.56 38.61
C ALA A 69 -6.24 -4.66 37.45
N PHE A 70 -5.81 -4.36 36.21
CA PHE A 70 -6.65 -4.43 35.03
C PHE A 70 -7.09 -5.87 34.71
N LEU A 71 -6.17 -6.83 34.72
CA LEU A 71 -6.47 -8.24 34.45
C LEU A 71 -7.35 -8.86 35.53
N ARG A 72 -7.16 -8.50 36.81
CA ARG A 72 -8.08 -8.88 37.89
C ARG A 72 -9.48 -8.34 37.64
N ALA A 73 -9.62 -7.09 37.22
CA ALA A 73 -10.93 -6.53 36.88
C ALA A 73 -11.58 -7.27 35.69
N CYS A 74 -10.80 -7.58 34.64
CA CYS A 74 -11.28 -8.36 33.50
C CYS A 74 -11.78 -9.75 33.91
N CYS A 75 -11.01 -10.46 34.73
CA CYS A 75 -11.35 -11.80 35.21
C CYS A 75 -12.53 -11.80 36.18
N ALA A 76 -12.67 -10.77 37.02
CA ALA A 76 -13.84 -10.61 37.86
C ALA A 76 -15.13 -10.38 37.03
N GLY A 77 -15.01 -9.76 35.85
CA GLY A 77 -16.09 -9.69 34.87
C GLY A 77 -16.47 -11.07 34.32
N LEU A 78 -15.49 -11.92 33.99
CA LEU A 78 -15.73 -13.30 33.54
C LEU A 78 -16.45 -14.14 34.60
N LEU A 79 -15.99 -14.06 35.86
CA LEU A 79 -16.65 -14.70 37.00
C LEU A 79 -18.08 -14.21 37.20
N SER A 80 -18.33 -12.89 37.04
CA SER A 80 -19.67 -12.35 37.17
C SER A 80 -20.62 -12.81 36.08
N MET A 81 -20.14 -13.21 34.90
CA MET A 81 -21.00 -13.83 33.88
C MET A 81 -21.44 -15.25 34.25
N GLN A 82 -20.74 -15.90 35.18
CA GLN A 82 -21.00 -17.27 35.63
C GLN A 82 -21.72 -17.31 36.99
N ALA A 83 -21.87 -16.16 37.66
CA ALA A 83 -22.56 -16.08 38.93
C ALA A 83 -24.05 -16.47 38.78
N PRO A 84 -24.67 -17.05 39.84
CA PRO A 84 -26.10 -17.36 39.83
C PRO A 84 -26.92 -16.11 39.49
N ARG A 85 -27.79 -16.26 38.50
CA ARG A 85 -28.70 -15.19 38.06
C ARG A 85 -29.80 -14.99 39.10
N PRO A 86 -30.30 -13.75 39.31
CA PRO A 86 -31.45 -13.49 40.19
C PRO A 86 -32.64 -14.37 39.81
N GLN A 87 -33.36 -14.88 40.81
CA GLN A 87 -34.52 -15.77 40.60
C GLN A 87 -35.86 -15.05 40.69
N SER A 88 -35.87 -13.77 41.12
CA SER A 88 -37.07 -12.94 41.15
C SER A 88 -36.77 -11.48 40.81
N LEU A 89 -37.81 -10.70 40.50
CA LEU A 89 -37.67 -9.27 40.23
C LEU A 89 -37.18 -8.52 41.47
N GLU A 90 -37.59 -8.91 42.68
CA GLU A 90 -37.14 -8.26 43.92
C GLU A 90 -35.62 -8.39 44.11
N GLN A 91 -35.05 -9.54 43.75
CA GLN A 91 -33.60 -9.77 43.78
C GLN A 91 -32.88 -8.99 42.66
N ALA A 92 -33.48 -8.90 41.47
CA ALA A 92 -32.92 -8.21 40.33
C ALA A 92 -33.03 -6.68 40.43
N ALA A 93 -34.06 -6.15 41.09
CA ALA A 93 -34.43 -4.75 41.07
C ALA A 93 -33.30 -3.77 41.46
N PRO A 94 -32.44 -4.03 42.47
CA PRO A 94 -31.38 -3.08 42.84
C PRO A 94 -30.28 -2.89 41.78
N SER A 95 -30.05 -3.91 40.96
CA SER A 95 -29.02 -3.93 39.91
C SER A 95 -29.60 -3.71 38.51
N LEU A 96 -30.92 -3.59 38.37
CA LEU A 96 -31.58 -3.44 37.08
C LEU A 96 -31.44 -2.01 36.53
N LEU A 97 -30.89 -1.86 35.33
CA LEU A 97 -30.73 -0.58 34.63
C LEU A 97 -31.15 -0.69 33.16
N PRO A 98 -31.67 0.39 32.55
CA PRO A 98 -31.97 0.41 31.14
C PRO A 98 -30.67 0.69 30.41
N VAL A 99 -30.40 -0.10 29.39
CA VAL A 99 -29.15 -0.06 28.65
C VAL A 99 -29.45 0.26 27.21
N VAL A 100 -28.88 1.36 26.73
CA VAL A 100 -28.93 1.71 25.32
C VAL A 100 -27.83 0.94 24.61
N ARG A 101 -28.23 0.19 23.60
CA ARG A 101 -27.36 -0.64 22.77
C ARG A 101 -27.67 -0.41 21.31
N ASP A 102 -26.69 -0.72 20.48
CA ASP A 102 -26.92 -0.87 19.06
C ASP A 102 -27.57 -2.23 18.79
N ARG A 103 -28.56 -2.30 17.90
CA ARG A 103 -29.27 -3.54 17.57
C ARG A 103 -28.31 -4.63 17.07
N ARG A 104 -27.25 -4.23 16.35
CA ARG A 104 -26.20 -5.14 15.86
C ARG A 104 -25.52 -5.91 17.00
N TYR A 105 -25.39 -5.30 18.19
CA TYR A 105 -24.81 -5.98 19.36
C TYR A 105 -25.64 -7.21 19.78
N LEU A 106 -26.97 -7.07 19.87
CA LEU A 106 -27.87 -8.16 20.25
C LEU A 106 -27.90 -9.26 19.19
N ASP A 107 -28.02 -8.87 17.91
CA ASP A 107 -28.10 -9.81 16.80
C ASP A 107 -26.80 -10.60 16.61
N MET A 108 -25.64 -9.97 16.84
CA MET A 108 -24.34 -10.66 16.83
C MET A 108 -24.21 -11.67 17.97
N ALA A 109 -24.71 -11.34 19.18
CA ALA A 109 -24.75 -12.28 20.30
C ALA A 109 -25.64 -13.50 19.99
N ILE A 110 -26.82 -13.27 19.40
CA ILE A 110 -27.73 -14.34 18.95
C ILE A 110 -27.07 -15.20 17.87
N LEU A 111 -26.38 -14.59 16.90
CA LEU A 111 -25.71 -15.31 15.82
C LEU A 111 -24.55 -16.17 16.35
N MET A 112 -23.75 -15.64 17.29
CA MET A 112 -22.70 -16.40 17.96
C MET A 112 -23.27 -17.59 18.74
N ALA A 113 -24.36 -17.39 19.48
CA ALA A 113 -25.07 -18.47 20.18
C ALA A 113 -25.59 -19.54 19.21
N LYS A 114 -26.08 -19.16 18.01
CA LYS A 114 -26.49 -20.12 16.97
C LYS A 114 -25.33 -20.96 16.44
N VAL A 115 -24.15 -20.37 16.27
CA VAL A 115 -22.94 -21.11 15.87
C VAL A 115 -22.55 -22.13 16.95
N SER A 116 -22.56 -21.71 18.23
CA SER A 116 -22.31 -22.62 19.36
C SER A 116 -23.35 -23.73 19.44
N ALA A 117 -24.63 -23.39 19.29
CA ALA A 117 -25.76 -24.33 19.31
C ALA A 117 -25.70 -25.37 18.16
N ALA A 118 -25.04 -25.05 17.06
CA ALA A 118 -24.81 -26.00 15.96
C ALA A 118 -23.73 -27.04 16.29
N LYS A 119 -22.86 -26.78 17.28
CA LYS A 119 -21.77 -27.67 17.72
C LYS A 119 -22.08 -28.42 19.01
N ALA A 120 -22.89 -27.81 19.89
CA ALA A 120 -23.29 -28.35 21.19
C ALA A 120 -24.73 -27.95 21.51
N LYS A 121 -25.41 -28.64 22.43
CA LYS A 121 -26.75 -28.22 22.89
C LYS A 121 -26.63 -26.99 23.79
N VAL A 122 -26.74 -25.81 23.20
CA VAL A 122 -26.74 -24.51 23.87
C VAL A 122 -28.02 -23.78 23.53
N ASP A 123 -28.69 -23.20 24.53
CA ASP A 123 -29.89 -22.40 24.32
C ASP A 123 -29.55 -21.07 23.63
N ILE A 124 -30.36 -20.69 22.65
CA ILE A 124 -30.21 -19.42 21.95
C ILE A 124 -30.91 -18.34 22.80
N PRO A 125 -30.19 -17.32 23.30
CA PRO A 125 -30.80 -16.29 24.12
C PRO A 125 -31.78 -15.45 23.30
N ASN A 126 -32.90 -15.10 23.91
CA ASN A 126 -33.83 -14.09 23.41
C ASN A 126 -33.67 -12.84 24.28
N PHE A 127 -33.31 -11.72 23.67
CA PHE A 127 -33.11 -10.44 24.36
C PHE A 127 -34.29 -9.51 24.10
N PRO A 128 -35.20 -9.29 25.06
CA PRO A 128 -36.24 -8.29 24.94
C PRO A 128 -35.63 -6.89 24.82
N PHE A 129 -36.15 -6.11 23.88
CA PHE A 129 -35.75 -4.72 23.70
C PHE A 129 -36.92 -3.90 23.16
N ARG A 130 -36.80 -2.58 23.31
CA ARG A 130 -37.65 -1.57 22.69
C ARG A 130 -36.83 -0.78 21.68
N ALA A 131 -37.36 -0.55 20.47
CA ALA A 131 -36.74 0.33 19.49
C ALA A 131 -36.77 1.79 19.97
N LEU A 132 -35.66 2.51 19.79
CA LEU A 132 -35.55 3.93 20.11
C LEU A 132 -35.67 4.78 18.84
N ALA A 133 -34.64 4.76 18.00
CA ALA A 133 -34.57 5.36 16.66
C ALA A 133 -33.28 4.90 15.97
N GLY A 134 -33.27 4.88 14.63
CA GLY A 134 -32.16 4.28 13.88
C GLY A 134 -31.94 2.82 14.28
N GLU A 135 -30.68 2.44 14.46
CA GLU A 135 -30.31 1.10 14.95
C GLU A 135 -30.20 1.03 16.49
N LEU A 136 -30.57 2.08 17.22
CA LEU A 136 -30.51 2.11 18.68
C LEU A 136 -31.75 1.48 19.32
N VAL A 137 -31.49 0.64 20.32
CA VAL A 137 -32.50 -0.04 21.11
C VAL A 137 -32.25 0.15 22.61
N VAL A 138 -33.30 -0.01 23.39
CA VAL A 138 -33.26 -0.06 24.84
C VAL A 138 -33.51 -1.50 25.27
N THR A 139 -32.57 -2.07 26.02
CA THR A 139 -32.71 -3.37 26.68
C THR A 139 -32.51 -3.20 28.19
N LEU A 140 -32.63 -4.28 28.96
CA LEU A 140 -32.42 -4.29 30.40
C LEU A 140 -31.07 -4.93 30.71
N GLY A 141 -30.31 -4.27 31.58
CA GLY A 141 -29.03 -4.75 32.08
C GLY A 141 -29.12 -5.06 33.57
N LEU A 142 -28.51 -6.16 33.99
CA LEU A 142 -28.13 -6.41 35.37
C LEU A 142 -26.71 -5.91 35.57
N ASP A 143 -26.59 -4.88 36.39
CA ASP A 143 -25.37 -4.19 36.75
C ASP A 143 -24.82 -4.72 38.06
N THR A 144 -23.79 -5.57 37.97
CA THR A 144 -23.02 -6.03 39.12
C THR A 144 -21.80 -5.13 39.30
N PRO A 145 -21.11 -5.19 40.46
CA PRO A 145 -19.88 -4.41 40.66
C PRO A 145 -18.79 -4.62 39.62
N THR A 146 -18.81 -5.74 38.88
CA THR A 146 -17.74 -6.14 37.96
C THR A 146 -18.20 -6.41 36.52
N ALA A 147 -19.51 -6.47 36.25
CA ALA A 147 -20.02 -6.66 34.90
C ALA A 147 -21.46 -6.15 34.73
N THR A 148 -21.79 -5.74 33.51
CA THR A 148 -23.18 -5.53 33.07
C THR A 148 -23.56 -6.62 32.08
N SER A 149 -24.70 -7.26 32.30
CA SER A 149 -25.20 -8.36 31.46
C SER A 149 -26.64 -8.11 31.04
N VAL A 150 -27.01 -8.51 29.82
CA VAL A 150 -28.37 -8.28 29.29
C VAL A 150 -29.36 -9.27 29.93
N VAL A 151 -30.56 -8.80 30.26
CA VAL A 151 -31.66 -9.66 30.73
C VAL A 151 -32.33 -10.34 29.53
N THR A 152 -32.61 -11.63 29.66
CA THR A 152 -33.24 -12.47 28.64
C THR A 152 -34.74 -12.62 28.88
N ALA A 153 -35.48 -13.06 27.86
CA ALA A 153 -36.92 -13.30 27.96
C ALA A 153 -37.24 -14.39 29.01
N ILE A 154 -36.42 -15.45 29.07
CA ILE A 154 -36.55 -16.56 30.02
C ILE A 154 -36.46 -16.04 31.47
N GLU A 155 -35.63 -15.04 31.72
CA GLU A 155 -35.47 -14.44 33.05
C GLU A 155 -36.65 -13.56 33.42
N LEU A 156 -37.20 -12.78 32.49
CA LEU A 156 -38.43 -12.03 32.77
C LEU A 156 -39.60 -12.96 33.07
N GLU A 157 -39.71 -14.07 32.33
CA GLU A 157 -40.70 -15.12 32.58
C GLU A 157 -40.51 -15.77 33.95
N SER A 158 -39.27 -16.12 34.33
CA SER A 158 -38.98 -16.73 35.63
C SER A 158 -39.25 -15.77 36.80
N TRP A 159 -39.04 -14.46 36.59
CA TRP A 159 -39.39 -13.43 37.57
C TRP A 159 -40.89 -13.10 37.59
N GLY A 160 -41.69 -13.67 36.68
CA GLY A 160 -43.12 -13.40 36.58
C GLY A 160 -43.45 -11.96 36.19
N THR A 161 -42.58 -11.28 35.43
CA THR A 161 -42.74 -9.86 35.08
C THR A 161 -42.69 -9.62 33.57
N SER A 162 -43.18 -8.46 33.13
CA SER A 162 -43.08 -8.02 31.74
C SER A 162 -41.87 -7.13 31.52
N PHE A 163 -41.42 -7.01 30.26
CA PHE A 163 -40.37 -6.07 29.89
C PHE A 163 -40.69 -4.63 30.31
N GLU A 164 -41.94 -4.18 30.11
CA GLU A 164 -42.36 -2.80 30.43
C GLU A 164 -42.36 -2.52 31.95
N ALA A 165 -42.79 -3.50 32.76
CA ALA A 165 -42.74 -3.38 34.21
C ALA A 165 -41.29 -3.31 34.72
N ALA A 166 -40.42 -4.20 34.22
CA ALA A 166 -39.00 -4.20 34.55
C ALA A 166 -38.28 -2.94 34.04
N TYR A 167 -38.63 -2.44 32.85
CA TYR A 167 -38.11 -1.18 32.30
C TYR A 167 -38.47 0.02 33.17
N THR A 168 -39.66 0.05 33.75
CA THR A 168 -40.07 1.13 34.67
C THR A 168 -39.17 1.17 35.91
N VAL A 169 -38.89 0.01 36.51
CA VAL A 169 -37.96 -0.12 37.65
C VAL A 169 -36.55 0.33 37.25
N ALA A 170 -36.08 -0.17 36.11
CA ALA A 170 -34.76 0.16 35.59
C ALA A 170 -34.61 1.68 35.37
N LEU A 171 -35.58 2.31 34.70
CA LEU A 171 -35.56 3.74 34.43
C LEU A 171 -35.57 4.57 35.72
N ALA A 172 -36.31 4.14 36.74
CA ALA A 172 -36.28 4.76 38.07
C ALA A 172 -34.88 4.67 38.69
N ASN A 173 -34.21 3.52 38.59
CA ASN A 173 -32.84 3.35 39.07
C ASN A 173 -31.85 4.25 38.33
N LEU A 174 -31.94 4.33 36.99
CA LEU A 174 -31.08 5.22 36.21
C LEU A 174 -31.28 6.68 36.63
N ARG A 175 -32.54 7.10 36.81
CA ARG A 175 -32.88 8.45 37.27
C ARG A 175 -32.30 8.71 38.66
N ALA A 176 -32.42 7.78 39.60
CA ALA A 176 -31.85 7.90 40.94
C ALA A 176 -30.32 7.99 40.95
N ARG A 177 -29.65 7.30 40.02
CA ARG A 177 -28.19 7.36 39.80
C ARG A 177 -27.73 8.58 39.00
N THR A 178 -28.65 9.43 38.55
CA THR A 178 -28.32 10.61 37.75
C THR A 178 -28.35 11.86 38.61
N GLN A 179 -27.17 12.32 39.01
CA GLN A 179 -26.98 13.58 39.72
C GLN A 179 -26.21 14.57 38.83
N GLY A 180 -26.56 15.86 38.87
CA GLY A 180 -25.94 16.88 38.04
C GLY A 180 -26.56 17.00 36.63
N SER A 181 -25.89 17.74 35.75
CA SER A 181 -26.34 18.03 34.38
C SER A 181 -25.18 17.86 33.38
N MET A 182 -25.47 17.94 32.09
CA MET A 182 -24.46 17.86 31.04
C MET A 182 -23.58 19.11 31.02
N HIS A 183 -22.35 18.97 30.51
CA HIS A 183 -21.37 20.04 30.49
C HIS A 183 -21.29 20.68 29.11
N GLU A 184 -21.46 22.00 29.07
CA GLU A 184 -21.20 22.77 27.86
C GLU A 184 -19.68 22.81 27.60
N VAL A 185 -19.25 22.27 26.46
CA VAL A 185 -17.84 22.27 26.05
C VAL A 185 -17.50 23.42 25.11
N ARG A 186 -18.52 23.98 24.47
CA ARG A 186 -18.49 25.19 23.65
C ARG A 186 -19.94 25.68 23.48
N PRO A 187 -20.16 26.96 23.11
CA PRO A 187 -21.51 27.51 22.91
C PRO A 187 -22.41 26.57 22.11
N GLY A 188 -23.50 26.10 22.72
CA GLY A 188 -24.52 25.25 22.10
C GLY A 188 -24.18 23.76 21.95
N LEU A 189 -23.02 23.28 22.44
CA LEU A 189 -22.62 21.88 22.42
C LEU A 189 -22.35 21.35 23.83
N TYR A 190 -23.09 20.33 24.22
CA TYR A 190 -23.04 19.71 25.54
C TYR A 190 -22.55 18.27 25.44
N VAL A 191 -21.80 17.82 26.46
CA VAL A 191 -21.36 16.42 26.58
C VAL A 191 -21.64 15.87 27.99
N SER A 192 -21.87 14.57 28.07
CA SER A 192 -21.95 13.86 29.34
C SER A 192 -20.57 13.60 29.93
N ARG A 193 -20.48 13.51 31.26
CA ARG A 193 -19.25 13.20 32.00
C ARG A 193 -19.51 12.39 33.28
N TRP A 194 -20.56 11.57 33.31
CA TRP A 194 -20.82 10.72 34.49
C TRP A 194 -19.77 9.62 34.61
N GLY A 195 -19.36 9.03 33.47
CA GLY A 195 -18.23 8.10 33.43
C GLY A 195 -18.51 6.76 34.11
N ASP A 196 -19.79 6.44 34.34
CA ASP A 196 -20.23 5.23 35.05
C ASP A 196 -20.70 4.11 34.12
N GLY A 197 -20.55 4.27 32.80
CA GLY A 197 -21.01 3.28 31.82
C GLY A 197 -22.41 3.53 31.26
N TYR A 198 -23.15 4.50 31.80
CA TYR A 198 -24.57 4.75 31.49
C TYR A 198 -24.84 6.14 30.91
N ASP A 199 -23.81 6.89 30.54
CA ASP A 199 -23.93 8.17 29.85
C ASP A 199 -24.84 8.08 28.61
N ALA A 200 -24.65 7.07 27.76
CA ALA A 200 -25.53 6.85 26.62
C ALA A 200 -26.98 6.60 27.07
N SER A 201 -27.20 5.76 28.08
CA SER A 201 -28.54 5.45 28.62
C SER A 201 -29.29 6.67 29.16
N ARG A 202 -28.57 7.73 29.59
CA ARG A 202 -29.19 8.97 30.09
C ARG A 202 -29.93 9.76 29.02
N LEU A 203 -29.82 9.41 27.73
CA LEU A 203 -30.75 9.94 26.71
C LEU A 203 -32.21 9.53 26.98
N LEU A 204 -32.46 8.51 27.81
CA LEU A 204 -33.81 8.10 28.21
C LEU A 204 -34.45 9.03 29.26
N LEU A 205 -33.70 10.03 29.76
CA LEU A 205 -34.14 11.01 30.76
C LEU A 205 -34.35 12.38 30.09
N PRO A 206 -35.50 12.64 29.46
CA PRO A 206 -35.76 13.88 28.71
C PRO A 206 -35.66 15.14 29.58
N GLU A 207 -35.85 15.02 30.89
CA GLU A 207 -35.63 16.10 31.86
C GLU A 207 -34.21 16.66 31.83
N LEU A 208 -33.19 15.87 31.48
CA LEU A 208 -31.81 16.36 31.34
C LEU A 208 -31.66 17.25 30.11
N LEU A 209 -32.28 16.86 28.99
CA LEU A 209 -32.22 17.61 27.73
C LEU A 209 -32.94 18.96 27.85
N LYS A 210 -34.03 19.01 28.62
CA LYS A 210 -34.80 20.23 28.88
C LYS A 210 -34.05 21.26 29.73
N GLN A 211 -33.00 20.87 30.45
CA GLN A 211 -32.18 21.78 31.25
C GLN A 211 -31.10 22.49 30.41
N LEU A 212 -30.87 22.05 29.18
CA LEU A 212 -29.81 22.58 28.32
C LEU A 212 -30.28 23.84 27.60
N THR A 213 -29.38 24.81 27.44
CA THR A 213 -29.65 26.02 26.65
C THR A 213 -29.32 25.75 25.18
N LEU A 214 -30.30 25.30 24.41
CA LEU A 214 -30.15 24.91 23.00
C LEU A 214 -30.90 25.87 22.05
N ARG A 215 -30.42 25.99 20.82
CA ARG A 215 -31.16 26.64 19.71
C ARG A 215 -31.93 25.59 18.93
N GLY A 216 -33.25 25.63 19.01
CA GLY A 216 -34.12 24.61 18.42
C GLY A 216 -34.22 23.36 19.33
N GLU A 217 -34.59 22.23 18.73
CA GLU A 217 -34.80 20.98 19.45
C GLU A 217 -33.49 20.20 19.67
N PRO A 218 -33.40 19.31 20.68
CA PRO A 218 -32.18 18.54 20.94
C PRO A 218 -31.84 17.55 19.82
N VAL A 219 -30.61 17.63 19.33
CA VAL A 219 -29.96 16.67 18.43
C VAL A 219 -28.84 15.97 19.18
N VAL A 220 -28.78 14.64 19.11
CA VAL A 220 -27.99 13.80 20.00
C VAL A 220 -27.18 12.77 19.23
N ALA A 221 -25.90 12.62 19.56
CA ALA A 221 -25.07 11.49 19.12
C ALA A 221 -24.62 10.65 20.31
N VAL A 222 -24.56 9.32 20.12
CA VAL A 222 -24.14 8.34 21.13
C VAL A 222 -22.97 7.48 20.61
N PRO A 223 -21.77 8.07 20.42
CA PRO A 223 -20.64 7.37 19.82
C PRO A 223 -20.07 6.26 20.71
N SER A 224 -20.24 6.32 22.04
CA SER A 224 -19.83 5.27 22.97
C SER A 224 -20.78 5.19 24.16
N ARG A 225 -20.66 4.13 24.99
CA ARG A 225 -21.47 3.97 26.21
C ARG A 225 -21.23 5.09 27.24
N ASN A 226 -20.05 5.72 27.20
CA ASN A 226 -19.57 6.72 28.15
C ASN A 226 -19.71 8.15 27.63
N LEU A 227 -20.34 8.37 26.48
CA LEU A 227 -20.46 9.70 25.90
C LEU A 227 -21.80 9.91 25.19
N LEU A 228 -22.53 10.90 25.68
CA LEU A 228 -23.68 11.52 25.05
C LEU A 228 -23.27 12.92 24.59
N VAL A 229 -23.47 13.25 23.32
CA VAL A 229 -23.18 14.58 22.75
C VAL A 229 -24.49 15.21 22.30
N VAL A 230 -24.77 16.44 22.72
CA VAL A 230 -26.05 17.13 22.45
C VAL A 230 -25.80 18.52 21.88
N ALA A 231 -26.52 18.86 20.81
CA ALA A 231 -26.55 20.18 20.19
C ALA A 231 -27.99 20.59 19.83
N GLY A 232 -28.22 21.85 19.49
CA GLY A 232 -29.51 22.34 19.01
C GLY A 232 -29.69 22.13 17.50
N SER A 233 -30.90 21.80 17.05
CA SER A 233 -31.24 21.60 15.62
C SER A 233 -30.99 22.83 14.75
N ASP A 234 -31.09 24.03 15.35
CA ASP A 234 -30.99 25.31 14.65
C ASP A 234 -29.61 25.96 14.84
N ASP A 235 -28.59 25.16 15.20
CA ASP A 235 -27.21 25.59 15.39
C ASP A 235 -26.24 24.80 14.48
N PRO A 236 -26.10 25.18 13.19
CA PRO A 236 -25.23 24.47 12.26
C PRO A 236 -23.76 24.33 12.72
N PRO A 237 -23.13 25.35 13.33
CA PRO A 237 -21.80 25.20 13.93
C PRO A 237 -21.74 24.14 15.04
N ALA A 238 -22.72 24.08 15.94
CA ALA A 238 -22.77 23.08 17.00
C ALA A 238 -23.03 21.66 16.42
N LEU A 239 -23.89 21.53 15.41
CA LEU A 239 -24.15 20.26 14.73
C LEU A 239 -22.91 19.72 13.99
N ALA A 240 -22.14 20.59 13.33
CA ALA A 240 -20.87 20.21 12.71
C ALA A 240 -19.86 19.74 13.77
N ALA A 241 -19.79 20.42 14.91
CA ALA A 241 -18.92 20.04 16.03
C ALA A 241 -19.36 18.72 16.68
N LEU A 242 -20.67 18.48 16.82
CA LEU A 242 -21.25 17.20 17.27
C LEU A 242 -20.81 16.06 16.33
N ALA A 243 -20.98 16.23 15.02
CA ALA A 243 -20.59 15.21 14.03
C ALA A 243 -19.07 14.93 14.06
N GLN A 244 -18.25 15.98 14.21
CA GLN A 244 -16.80 15.84 14.31
C GLN A 244 -16.37 15.09 15.58
N LEU A 245 -16.95 15.44 16.73
CA LEU A 245 -16.65 14.78 18.00
C LEU A 245 -17.11 13.32 17.99
N ALA A 246 -18.32 13.04 17.51
CA ALA A 246 -18.83 11.69 17.36
C ALA A 246 -17.92 10.85 16.44
N ALA A 247 -17.55 11.37 15.27
CA ALA A 247 -16.65 10.68 14.34
C ALA A 247 -15.28 10.37 14.97
N LYS A 248 -14.71 11.32 15.73
CA LYS A 248 -13.45 11.12 16.46
C LYS A 248 -13.56 9.97 17.45
N VAL A 249 -14.57 10.02 18.32
CA VAL A 249 -14.77 9.01 19.37
C VAL A 249 -15.05 7.63 18.78
N LEU A 250 -15.85 7.54 17.71
CA LEU A 250 -16.07 6.28 17.00
C LEU A 250 -14.80 5.69 16.41
N GLY A 251 -13.87 6.54 15.97
CA GLY A 251 -12.55 6.10 15.50
C GLY A 251 -11.62 5.68 16.64
N GLU A 252 -11.77 6.24 17.83
CA GLU A 252 -10.87 5.98 18.95
C GLU A 252 -11.38 4.87 19.89
N GLU A 253 -12.68 4.57 19.93
CA GLU A 253 -13.29 3.64 20.90
C GLU A 253 -13.01 2.15 20.55
N THR A 254 -12.79 1.28 21.54
CA THR A 254 -12.65 -0.18 21.29
C THR A 254 -14.00 -0.83 21.00
N ARG A 255 -15.04 -0.35 21.67
CA ARG A 255 -16.43 -0.80 21.56
C ARG A 255 -17.32 0.41 21.22
N PRO A 256 -17.17 1.00 20.03
CA PRO A 256 -18.01 2.09 19.56
C PRO A 256 -19.47 1.64 19.54
N LEU A 257 -20.37 2.56 19.88
CA LEU A 257 -21.80 2.28 20.02
C LEU A 257 -22.53 2.55 18.71
N SER A 258 -22.79 3.81 18.35
CA SER A 258 -23.48 4.14 17.09
C SER A 258 -23.01 5.45 16.46
N ALA A 259 -23.05 5.48 15.12
CA ALA A 259 -22.88 6.69 14.31
C ALA A 259 -24.21 7.38 13.98
N ASP A 260 -25.34 6.82 14.43
CA ASP A 260 -26.64 7.44 14.26
C ASP A 260 -26.74 8.70 15.11
N VAL A 261 -27.35 9.72 14.52
CA VAL A 261 -27.67 10.98 15.17
C VAL A 261 -29.17 11.01 15.31
N LEU A 262 -29.63 11.23 16.53
CA LEU A 262 -31.04 11.26 16.88
C LEU A 262 -31.52 12.68 17.09
N HIS A 263 -32.78 12.90 16.80
CA HIS A 263 -33.49 14.14 17.04
C HIS A 263 -34.62 13.88 18.05
N PHE A 264 -34.69 14.69 19.09
CA PHE A 264 -35.72 14.60 20.12
C PHE A 264 -36.83 15.60 19.84
N HIS A 265 -37.94 15.11 19.29
CA HIS A 265 -39.13 15.91 18.99
C HIS A 265 -40.26 15.63 20.01
N ALA A 266 -41.30 16.47 20.03
CA ALA A 266 -42.47 16.32 20.91
C ALA A 266 -43.18 14.94 20.86
N GLN A 267 -42.95 14.15 19.81
CA GLN A 267 -43.53 12.80 19.61
C GLN A 267 -42.53 11.67 19.93
N GLY A 268 -41.33 11.99 20.42
CA GLY A 268 -40.26 11.04 20.77
C GLY A 268 -39.02 11.14 19.88
N TRP A 269 -38.16 10.13 20.00
CA TRP A 269 -36.89 10.01 19.27
C TRP A 269 -37.10 9.66 17.80
N ARG A 270 -36.34 10.31 16.91
CA ARG A 270 -36.28 10.04 15.47
C ARG A 270 -34.85 10.12 14.97
N GLU A 271 -34.59 9.59 13.78
CA GLU A 271 -33.33 9.91 13.08
C GLU A 271 -33.27 11.41 12.78
N ALA A 272 -32.10 12.00 12.98
CA ALA A 272 -31.87 13.41 12.67
C ALA A 272 -31.86 13.66 11.14
N ALA A 273 -31.91 14.93 10.76
CA ALA A 273 -31.81 15.32 9.37
C ALA A 273 -30.52 14.80 8.71
N ALA A 274 -30.64 14.38 7.44
CA ALA A 274 -29.52 13.86 6.67
C ALA A 274 -28.33 14.84 6.62
N SER A 275 -28.56 16.15 6.72
CA SER A 275 -27.50 17.18 6.75
C SER A 275 -26.47 16.96 7.88
N VAL A 276 -26.86 16.34 9.00
CA VAL A 276 -25.94 16.03 10.11
C VAL A 276 -25.34 14.64 9.94
N SER A 277 -26.17 13.64 9.64
CA SER A 277 -25.73 12.24 9.50
C SER A 277 -24.84 12.01 8.26
N GLN A 278 -24.95 12.86 7.23
CA GLN A 278 -24.15 12.83 6.00
C GLN A 278 -22.91 13.74 6.06
N GLN A 279 -22.60 14.32 7.23
CA GLN A 279 -21.34 15.02 7.42
C GLN A 279 -20.16 14.08 7.10
N PRO A 280 -19.20 14.46 6.23
CA PRO A 280 -18.25 13.52 5.63
C PRO A 280 -17.50 12.63 6.61
N ARG A 281 -17.04 13.20 7.73
CA ARG A 281 -16.29 12.46 8.77
C ARG A 281 -17.15 11.46 9.52
N LEU A 282 -18.39 11.83 9.85
CA LEU A 282 -19.32 10.94 10.55
C LEU A 282 -19.80 9.82 9.63
N LEU A 283 -20.09 10.12 8.37
CA LEU A 283 -20.45 9.13 7.37
C LEU A 283 -19.30 8.13 7.13
N ARG A 284 -18.06 8.62 7.06
CA ARG A 284 -16.87 7.77 6.96
C ARG A 284 -16.74 6.84 8.18
N ALA A 285 -16.93 7.37 9.39
CA ALA A 285 -16.93 6.57 10.61
C ALA A 285 -18.04 5.50 10.59
N ARG A 286 -19.27 5.86 10.17
CA ARG A 286 -20.38 4.91 9.98
C ARG A 286 -20.01 3.79 9.02
N GLN A 287 -19.40 4.10 7.87
CA GLN A 287 -19.03 3.12 6.85
C GLN A 287 -17.93 2.15 7.33
N LEU A 288 -16.97 2.63 8.12
CA LEU A 288 -15.94 1.79 8.75
C LEU A 288 -16.55 0.87 9.82
N LEU A 289 -17.47 1.38 10.64
CA LEU A 289 -18.20 0.56 11.62
C LEU A 289 -19.01 -0.53 10.93
N LEU A 290 -19.74 -0.19 9.86
CA LEU A 290 -20.50 -1.16 9.07
C LEU A 290 -19.58 -2.21 8.43
N GLN A 291 -18.43 -1.82 7.88
CA GLN A 291 -17.47 -2.78 7.33
C GLN A 291 -17.00 -3.78 8.39
N ARG A 292 -16.62 -3.30 9.57
CA ARG A 292 -16.23 -4.15 10.71
C ARG A 292 -17.36 -5.13 11.07
N ASP A 293 -18.57 -4.63 11.26
CA ASP A 293 -19.70 -5.43 11.71
C ASP A 293 -20.16 -6.44 10.65
N TYR A 294 -20.18 -6.06 9.36
CA TYR A 294 -20.49 -6.99 8.26
C TYR A 294 -19.44 -8.08 8.10
N ASN A 295 -18.17 -7.78 8.30
CA ASN A 295 -17.10 -8.78 8.26
C ASN A 295 -17.25 -9.81 9.37
N GLN A 296 -17.46 -9.33 10.61
CA GLN A 296 -17.70 -10.22 11.75
C GLN A 296 -18.96 -11.06 11.57
N GLN A 297 -20.05 -10.45 11.07
CA GLN A 297 -21.28 -11.17 10.76
C GLN A 297 -21.07 -12.21 9.64
N ALA A 298 -20.29 -11.88 8.60
CA ALA A 298 -20.00 -12.81 7.50
C ALA A 298 -19.27 -14.06 7.98
N GLU A 299 -18.28 -13.88 8.87
CA GLU A 299 -17.53 -14.98 9.49
C GLU A 299 -18.47 -15.94 10.24
N LEU A 300 -19.32 -15.40 11.13
CA LEU A 300 -20.27 -16.22 11.89
C LEU A 300 -21.32 -16.90 10.99
N LEU A 301 -21.81 -16.21 9.95
CA LEU A 301 -22.73 -16.81 8.98
C LEU A 301 -22.06 -17.95 8.19
N ASN A 302 -20.81 -17.78 7.76
CA ASN A 302 -20.06 -18.84 7.08
C ASN A 302 -19.87 -20.06 7.99
N GLN A 303 -19.48 -19.85 9.25
CA GLN A 303 -19.36 -20.93 10.24
C GLN A 303 -20.70 -21.65 10.46
N LEU A 304 -21.80 -20.90 10.61
CA LEU A 304 -23.13 -21.47 10.81
C LEU A 304 -23.60 -22.27 9.59
N ASN A 305 -23.40 -21.74 8.38
CA ASN A 305 -23.78 -22.41 7.14
C ASN A 305 -22.97 -23.68 6.92
N GLN A 306 -21.67 -23.65 7.19
CA GLN A 306 -20.80 -24.83 7.14
C GLN A 306 -21.27 -25.90 8.13
N ALA A 307 -21.57 -25.53 9.37
CA ALA A 307 -22.08 -26.46 10.39
C ALA A 307 -23.45 -27.06 10.01
N GLN A 308 -24.27 -26.32 9.24
CA GLN A 308 -25.59 -26.75 8.78
C GLN A 308 -25.59 -27.43 7.40
N GLY A 309 -24.43 -27.56 6.75
CA GLY A 309 -24.34 -28.11 5.38
C GLY A 309 -25.10 -27.28 4.34
N LYS A 310 -25.24 -25.96 4.55
CA LYS A 310 -25.93 -25.07 3.63
C LYS A 310 -24.97 -24.53 2.58
N ASP A 311 -25.28 -24.77 1.32
CA ASP A 311 -24.57 -24.20 0.19
C ASP A 311 -25.16 -22.83 -0.18
N LEU A 312 -24.53 -21.77 0.32
CA LEU A 312 -24.86 -20.39 -0.02
C LEU A 312 -23.62 -19.50 0.11
N PHE A 313 -23.59 -18.43 -0.67
CA PHE A 313 -22.50 -17.46 -0.66
C PHE A 313 -22.81 -16.27 0.25
N VAL A 314 -21.88 -15.91 1.15
CA VAL A 314 -22.01 -14.72 2.01
C VAL A 314 -21.14 -13.60 1.43
N ALA A 315 -21.77 -12.62 0.78
CA ALA A 315 -21.05 -11.55 0.10
C ALA A 315 -20.39 -10.57 1.09
N SER A 316 -19.25 -10.01 0.69
CA SER A 316 -18.52 -9.00 1.45
C SER A 316 -19.08 -7.58 1.25
N TYR A 317 -18.89 -6.74 2.25
CA TYR A 317 -19.11 -5.29 2.17
C TYR A 317 -17.78 -4.60 1.90
N LYS A 318 -17.63 -3.99 0.72
CA LYS A 318 -16.35 -3.42 0.24
C LYS A 318 -16.40 -1.90 0.28
N LEU A 319 -15.31 -1.27 0.71
CA LEU A 319 -15.10 0.17 0.61
C LEU A 319 -14.08 0.43 -0.51
N ALA A 320 -14.41 1.27 -1.47
CA ALA A 320 -13.51 1.70 -2.53
C ALA A 320 -12.75 2.99 -2.14
N GLU A 321 -11.54 3.16 -2.70
CA GLU A 321 -10.64 4.26 -2.37
C GLU A 321 -11.29 5.63 -2.54
N SER A 322 -11.00 6.50 -1.58
CA SER A 322 -11.41 7.90 -1.53
C SER A 322 -10.25 8.69 -0.93
N SER A 323 -10.08 9.93 -1.38
CA SER A 323 -9.14 10.87 -0.74
C SER A 323 -9.49 11.07 0.73
N ASP A 324 -8.52 11.53 1.51
CA ASP A 324 -8.79 12.03 2.86
C ASP A 324 -9.83 13.17 2.77
N ASP A 325 -10.71 13.21 3.77
CA ASP A 325 -11.91 14.06 3.90
C ASP A 325 -13.17 13.71 3.07
N LYS A 326 -13.15 12.72 2.17
CA LYS A 326 -14.36 12.26 1.46
C LYS A 326 -14.91 10.92 2.01
N PRO A 327 -16.25 10.71 2.01
CA PRO A 327 -16.85 9.42 2.33
C PRO A 327 -16.38 8.32 1.39
N TYR A 328 -16.33 7.07 1.88
CA TYR A 328 -16.06 5.94 1.02
C TYR A 328 -17.25 5.66 0.11
N ARG A 329 -16.96 5.09 -1.05
CA ARG A 329 -17.98 4.44 -1.87
C ARG A 329 -18.07 3.00 -1.42
N ASN A 330 -19.25 2.55 -0.97
CA ASN A 330 -19.43 1.18 -0.48
C ASN A 330 -20.24 0.33 -1.45
N ILE A 331 -19.75 -0.89 -1.69
CA ILE A 331 -20.19 -1.76 -2.78
C ILE A 331 -20.41 -3.17 -2.24
N THR A 332 -21.44 -3.83 -2.73
CA THR A 332 -21.56 -5.29 -2.66
C THR A 332 -21.83 -5.88 -4.05
N GLN A 333 -21.76 -7.20 -4.18
CA GLN A 333 -21.66 -7.85 -5.49
C GLN A 333 -22.53 -9.10 -5.58
N VAL A 334 -23.22 -9.24 -6.71
CA VAL A 334 -23.83 -10.48 -7.21
C VAL A 334 -23.03 -10.95 -8.42
N THR A 335 -22.70 -12.24 -8.47
CA THR A 335 -21.95 -12.83 -9.58
C THR A 335 -22.79 -13.87 -10.30
N GLU A 336 -22.85 -13.79 -11.62
CA GLU A 336 -23.59 -14.73 -12.46
C GLU A 336 -23.06 -16.16 -12.29
N GLY A 337 -23.97 -17.10 -12.08
CA GLY A 337 -23.63 -18.50 -11.79
C GLY A 337 -23.44 -18.80 -10.31
N VAL A 338 -23.38 -17.80 -9.42
CA VAL A 338 -23.52 -18.04 -7.98
C VAL A 338 -25.00 -18.16 -7.64
N GLY A 339 -25.37 -19.25 -6.96
CA GLY A 339 -26.75 -19.58 -6.61
C GLY A 339 -27.32 -18.66 -5.53
N LEU A 340 -27.47 -19.17 -4.31
CA LEU A 340 -28.05 -18.39 -3.22
C LEU A 340 -26.99 -17.48 -2.58
N THR A 341 -27.26 -16.17 -2.53
CA THR A 341 -26.33 -15.17 -1.98
C THR A 341 -26.95 -14.35 -0.85
N LEU A 342 -26.19 -14.11 0.22
CA LEU A 342 -26.53 -13.17 1.30
C LEU A 342 -25.75 -11.87 1.12
N LEU A 343 -26.44 -10.83 0.64
CA LEU A 343 -25.87 -9.53 0.31
C LEU A 343 -25.94 -8.57 1.51
N PRO A 344 -24.82 -7.98 1.97
CA PRO A 344 -24.87 -6.84 2.89
C PRO A 344 -25.51 -5.63 2.19
N LYS A 345 -26.29 -4.83 2.91
CA LYS A 345 -26.81 -3.56 2.38
C LYS A 345 -25.64 -2.59 2.17
N ALA A 346 -25.53 -2.06 0.95
CA ALA A 346 -24.56 -1.07 0.51
C ALA A 346 -25.25 0.05 -0.30
N ASP A 347 -24.52 1.09 -0.66
CA ASP A 347 -24.98 2.20 -1.50
C ASP A 347 -25.11 1.77 -2.96
N GLU A 348 -24.30 0.81 -3.40
CA GLU A 348 -24.31 0.27 -4.75
C GLU A 348 -24.23 -1.26 -4.76
N LEU A 349 -24.95 -1.85 -5.71
CA LEU A 349 -24.93 -3.27 -6.04
C LEU A 349 -24.24 -3.46 -7.39
N ALA A 350 -23.17 -4.25 -7.40
CA ALA A 350 -22.46 -4.65 -8.59
C ALA A 350 -22.99 -5.99 -9.11
N PHE A 351 -23.34 -6.06 -10.39
CA PHE A 351 -23.67 -7.29 -11.09
C PHE A 351 -22.50 -7.68 -11.99
N LEU A 352 -21.88 -8.81 -11.69
CA LEU A 352 -20.80 -9.38 -12.48
C LEU A 352 -21.36 -10.51 -13.37
N THR A 353 -21.34 -10.32 -14.69
CA THR A 353 -21.77 -11.36 -15.64
C THR A 353 -20.66 -12.37 -15.92
N ARG A 354 -20.99 -13.50 -16.55
CA ARG A 354 -20.04 -14.50 -17.07
C ARG A 354 -19.12 -13.93 -18.15
N THR A 355 -19.54 -12.89 -18.86
CA THR A 355 -18.70 -12.13 -19.80
C THR A 355 -17.82 -11.10 -19.10
N GLN A 356 -17.73 -11.16 -17.77
CA GLN A 356 -17.06 -10.21 -16.89
C GLN A 356 -17.53 -8.77 -17.02
N GLU A 357 -18.76 -8.55 -17.49
CA GLU A 357 -19.36 -7.23 -17.44
C GLU A 357 -19.67 -6.84 -15.99
N PHE A 358 -19.40 -5.58 -15.65
CA PHE A 358 -19.55 -5.04 -14.31
C PHE A 358 -20.57 -3.90 -14.33
N LEU A 359 -21.83 -4.23 -14.03
CA LEU A 359 -22.89 -3.23 -13.93
C LEU A 359 -22.97 -2.75 -12.49
N LEU A 360 -22.58 -1.51 -12.27
CA LEU A 360 -22.66 -0.86 -10.98
C LEU A 360 -23.92 0.00 -10.91
N VAL A 361 -24.84 -0.39 -10.03
CA VAL A 361 -26.17 0.22 -9.93
C VAL A 361 -26.37 0.73 -8.49
N PRO A 362 -26.86 1.97 -8.28
CA PRO A 362 -27.30 2.41 -6.97
C PRO A 362 -28.28 1.42 -6.37
N TRP A 363 -28.13 1.08 -5.08
CA TRP A 363 -28.92 0.02 -4.46
C TRP A 363 -30.42 0.26 -4.63
N THR A 364 -30.89 1.50 -4.46
CA THR A 364 -32.31 1.86 -4.59
C THR A 364 -32.90 1.49 -5.95
N GLU A 365 -32.13 1.67 -7.03
CA GLU A 365 -32.53 1.30 -8.39
C GLU A 365 -32.48 -0.23 -8.57
N ALA A 366 -31.43 -0.88 -8.04
CA ALA A 366 -31.32 -2.34 -8.09
C ALA A 366 -32.46 -3.04 -7.33
N GLU A 367 -32.84 -2.51 -6.18
CA GLU A 367 -33.96 -2.98 -5.36
C GLU A 367 -35.30 -2.81 -6.07
N ALA A 368 -35.51 -1.68 -6.76
CA ALA A 368 -36.71 -1.45 -7.56
C ALA A 368 -36.84 -2.45 -8.73
N VAL A 369 -35.74 -2.83 -9.37
CA VAL A 369 -35.75 -3.79 -10.49
C VAL A 369 -35.87 -5.24 -10.03
N LEU A 370 -35.12 -5.62 -8.98
CA LEU A 370 -35.10 -7.00 -8.49
C LEU A 370 -36.33 -7.34 -7.64
N GLY A 371 -36.94 -6.36 -6.99
CA GLY A 371 -38.17 -6.50 -6.21
C GLY A 371 -38.14 -7.70 -5.25
N ALA A 372 -39.09 -8.62 -5.43
CA ALA A 372 -39.24 -9.81 -4.58
C ALA A 372 -38.02 -10.76 -4.58
N ALA A 373 -37.14 -10.68 -5.58
CA ALA A 373 -35.91 -11.47 -5.65
C ALA A 373 -34.84 -11.01 -4.63
N LEU A 374 -35.00 -9.82 -4.03
CA LEU A 374 -34.20 -9.35 -2.91
C LEU A 374 -35.01 -9.42 -1.62
N LYS A 375 -34.89 -10.52 -0.87
CA LYS A 375 -35.60 -10.70 0.39
C LYS A 375 -34.77 -10.19 1.57
N ARG A 376 -35.20 -9.09 2.20
CA ARG A 376 -34.60 -8.59 3.44
C ARG A 376 -34.67 -9.64 4.55
N LEU A 377 -33.55 -9.89 5.22
CA LEU A 377 -33.47 -10.77 6.39
C LEU A 377 -33.64 -9.97 7.68
N ALA A 378 -34.26 -10.59 8.69
CA ALA A 378 -34.40 -10.06 10.04
C ALA A 378 -33.11 -10.32 10.86
N ILE A 379 -31.99 -9.77 10.38
CA ILE A 379 -30.69 -9.79 11.04
C ILE A 379 -30.03 -8.43 10.86
N HIS A 380 -29.28 -7.96 11.85
CA HIS A 380 -28.57 -6.68 11.85
C HIS A 380 -27.04 -6.88 11.98
N PRO A 381 -26.19 -6.15 11.20
CA PRO A 381 -26.59 -5.27 10.10
C PRO A 381 -27.31 -6.06 8.98
N VAL A 382 -28.18 -5.36 8.24
CA VAL A 382 -29.15 -5.99 7.34
C VAL A 382 -28.47 -6.72 6.19
N ARG A 383 -28.88 -7.96 5.97
CA ARG A 383 -28.59 -8.71 4.73
C ARG A 383 -29.84 -8.98 3.92
N TYR A 384 -29.66 -9.05 2.61
CA TYR A 384 -30.69 -9.45 1.66
C TYR A 384 -30.33 -10.82 1.10
N ARG A 385 -31.30 -11.73 1.12
CA ARG A 385 -31.21 -13.00 0.44
C ARG A 385 -31.59 -12.78 -1.03
N HIS A 386 -30.65 -13.06 -1.91
CA HIS A 386 -30.84 -13.08 -3.35
C HIS A 386 -30.65 -14.49 -3.89
N GLN A 387 -31.46 -14.90 -4.87
CA GLN A 387 -31.37 -16.22 -5.47
C GLN A 387 -31.09 -16.10 -6.96
N GLY A 388 -29.93 -16.63 -7.38
CA GLY A 388 -29.50 -16.61 -8.78
C GLY A 388 -28.97 -15.25 -9.22
N PHE A 389 -29.29 -14.89 -10.46
CA PHE A 389 -28.85 -13.68 -11.15
C PHE A 389 -30.06 -13.03 -11.85
N PRO A 390 -30.07 -11.70 -12.09
CA PRO A 390 -31.13 -11.05 -12.86
C PRO A 390 -31.39 -11.74 -14.21
N ASP A 391 -32.66 -11.86 -14.60
CA ASP A 391 -33.01 -12.33 -15.95
C ASP A 391 -32.64 -11.28 -17.02
N ALA A 392 -32.76 -11.64 -18.31
CA ALA A 392 -32.35 -10.76 -19.40
C ALA A 392 -33.10 -9.41 -19.42
N ALA A 393 -34.38 -9.39 -19.04
CA ALA A 393 -35.17 -8.17 -19.01
C ALA A 393 -34.77 -7.28 -17.83
N GLN A 394 -34.57 -7.88 -16.65
CA GLN A 394 -34.06 -7.19 -15.47
C GLN A 394 -32.64 -6.65 -15.70
N LEU A 395 -31.77 -7.42 -16.35
CA LEU A 395 -30.40 -7.02 -16.63
C LEU A 395 -30.36 -5.80 -17.58
N GLU A 396 -31.25 -5.75 -18.57
CA GLU A 396 -31.37 -4.59 -19.47
C GLU A 396 -31.87 -3.34 -18.74
N LEU A 397 -32.86 -3.50 -17.84
CA LEU A 397 -33.31 -2.41 -16.98
C LEU A 397 -32.17 -1.92 -16.06
N LEU A 398 -31.44 -2.84 -15.43
CA LEU A 398 -30.29 -2.51 -14.59
C LEU A 398 -29.19 -1.80 -15.39
N ARG A 399 -28.94 -2.23 -16.63
CA ARG A 399 -27.98 -1.59 -17.54
C ARG A 399 -28.36 -0.14 -17.86
N SER A 400 -29.66 0.15 -18.03
CA SER A 400 -30.16 1.53 -18.23
C SER A 400 -30.00 2.43 -16.99
N LYS A 401 -29.90 1.82 -15.80
CA LYS A 401 -29.75 2.51 -14.49
C LYS A 401 -28.31 2.51 -13.98
N ALA A 402 -27.42 1.78 -14.64
CA ALA A 402 -26.03 1.65 -14.24
C ALA A 402 -25.26 2.94 -14.57
N SER A 403 -24.37 3.33 -13.68
CA SER A 403 -23.25 4.20 -14.08
C SER A 403 -22.31 3.34 -14.91
N ILE A 404 -22.52 3.26 -16.22
CA ILE A 404 -21.72 2.39 -17.10
C ILE A 404 -20.25 2.79 -16.99
N ARG A 405 -19.47 1.95 -16.29
CA ARG A 405 -18.05 1.81 -16.53
C ARG A 405 -17.91 0.56 -17.37
N GLN A 406 -17.31 0.67 -18.55
CA GLN A 406 -16.88 -0.51 -19.30
C GLN A 406 -16.10 -1.40 -18.35
N ALA A 407 -16.56 -2.63 -18.21
CA ALA A 407 -15.79 -3.63 -17.51
C ALA A 407 -14.45 -3.81 -18.22
N ALA A 408 -13.39 -4.04 -17.44
CA ALA A 408 -12.19 -4.59 -18.04
C ALA A 408 -12.58 -5.93 -18.70
N PRO A 409 -12.29 -6.16 -20.00
CA PRO A 409 -12.65 -7.40 -20.66
C PRO A 409 -12.02 -8.59 -19.92
N ASP A 410 -12.77 -9.71 -19.86
CA ASP A 410 -12.31 -10.99 -19.31
C ASP A 410 -10.87 -11.27 -19.74
N PRO A 411 -9.92 -11.58 -18.84
CA PRO A 411 -8.54 -11.86 -19.18
C PRO A 411 -8.40 -12.83 -20.36
N LYS A 412 -9.25 -13.85 -20.43
CA LYS A 412 -9.27 -14.80 -21.55
C LYS A 412 -9.70 -14.15 -22.86
N GLN A 413 -10.77 -13.37 -22.87
CA GLN A 413 -11.25 -12.68 -24.09
C GLN A 413 -10.30 -11.54 -24.51
N ARG A 414 -9.75 -10.79 -23.55
CA ARG A 414 -8.79 -9.72 -23.79
C ARG A 414 -7.51 -10.26 -24.41
N MET A 415 -6.92 -11.31 -23.84
CA MET A 415 -5.70 -11.90 -24.37
C MET A 415 -5.95 -12.64 -25.68
N ALA A 416 -7.06 -13.37 -25.83
CA ALA A 416 -7.39 -14.00 -27.12
C ALA A 416 -7.60 -12.98 -28.24
N ALA A 417 -8.29 -11.86 -27.96
CA ALA A 417 -8.46 -10.78 -28.93
C ALA A 417 -7.11 -10.10 -29.27
N ALA A 418 -6.29 -9.79 -28.26
CA ALA A 418 -4.97 -9.20 -28.48
C ALA A 418 -4.03 -10.12 -29.28
N ALA A 419 -4.10 -11.43 -29.06
CA ALA A 419 -3.34 -12.43 -29.80
C ALA A 419 -3.77 -12.53 -31.27
N GLU A 420 -5.08 -12.54 -31.53
CA GLU A 420 -5.63 -12.62 -32.90
C GLU A 420 -5.37 -11.32 -33.68
N ASP A 421 -5.50 -10.16 -33.01
CA ASP A 421 -5.14 -8.89 -33.61
C ASP A 421 -3.65 -8.86 -33.97
N PHE A 422 -2.78 -9.30 -33.06
CA PHE A 422 -1.34 -9.40 -33.32
C PHE A 422 -1.03 -10.32 -34.51
N ARG A 423 -1.65 -11.51 -34.57
CA ARG A 423 -1.49 -12.45 -35.70
C ARG A 423 -1.91 -11.82 -37.03
N ARG A 424 -3.04 -11.13 -37.07
CA ARG A 424 -3.53 -10.43 -38.28
C ARG A 424 -2.58 -9.32 -38.73
N ALA A 425 -2.03 -8.56 -37.79
CA ALA A 425 -1.02 -7.56 -38.10
C ALA A 425 0.27 -8.18 -38.65
N TYR A 426 0.75 -9.25 -38.00
CA TYR A 426 1.93 -9.99 -38.47
C TYR A 426 1.74 -10.51 -39.89
N GLN A 427 0.58 -11.11 -40.18
CA GLN A 427 0.22 -11.59 -41.51
C GLN A 427 0.17 -10.45 -42.54
N GLY A 428 -0.40 -9.30 -42.18
CA GLY A 428 -0.45 -8.13 -43.05
C GLY A 428 0.92 -7.58 -43.42
N GLN A 429 1.87 -7.54 -42.49
CA GLN A 429 3.23 -7.05 -42.74
C GLN A 429 4.09 -8.00 -43.54
N PHE A 430 4.21 -9.23 -43.04
CA PHE A 430 5.21 -10.16 -43.51
C PHE A 430 4.66 -11.08 -44.60
N GLN A 431 3.36 -10.93 -44.96
CA GLN A 431 2.65 -11.78 -45.92
C GLN A 431 2.79 -13.27 -45.58
N ARG A 432 2.89 -13.57 -44.28
CA ARG A 432 3.14 -14.91 -43.74
C ARG A 432 2.33 -15.08 -42.46
N ASP A 433 1.66 -16.22 -42.31
CA ASP A 433 0.83 -16.49 -41.14
C ASP A 433 1.67 -16.97 -39.96
N LEU A 434 1.23 -16.64 -38.74
CA LEU A 434 1.85 -17.07 -37.49
C LEU A 434 1.01 -18.20 -36.89
N SER A 435 1.49 -19.44 -37.00
CA SER A 435 0.81 -20.63 -36.50
C SER A 435 0.85 -20.70 -34.97
N TYR A 436 -0.20 -21.26 -34.35
CA TYR A 436 -0.24 -21.42 -32.90
C TYR A 436 0.49 -22.70 -32.43
N ASP A 437 1.73 -22.87 -32.86
CA ASP A 437 2.57 -24.05 -32.60
C ASP A 437 4.05 -23.66 -32.36
N ALA A 438 4.92 -24.65 -32.19
CA ALA A 438 6.35 -24.45 -31.97
C ALA A 438 7.01 -23.62 -33.11
N GLY A 439 6.55 -23.77 -34.36
CA GLY A 439 7.05 -22.99 -35.48
C GLY A 439 6.69 -21.51 -35.36
N GLY A 440 5.48 -21.21 -34.89
CA GLY A 440 5.07 -19.84 -34.57
C GLY A 440 5.89 -19.22 -33.44
N ILE A 441 6.26 -19.99 -32.41
CA ILE A 441 7.12 -19.48 -31.33
C ILE A 441 8.54 -19.19 -31.80
N GLN A 442 9.12 -20.01 -32.67
CA GLN A 442 10.43 -19.73 -33.25
C GLN A 442 10.43 -18.42 -34.05
N LEU A 443 9.38 -18.19 -34.83
CA LEU A 443 9.20 -16.94 -35.59
C LEU A 443 8.95 -15.74 -34.66
N LEU A 444 8.16 -15.92 -33.59
CA LEU A 444 7.89 -14.89 -32.59
C LEU A 444 9.17 -14.49 -31.83
N ASP A 445 9.95 -15.48 -31.42
CA ASP A 445 11.21 -15.31 -30.71
C ASP A 445 12.26 -14.62 -31.59
N GLN A 446 12.32 -14.95 -32.89
CA GLN A 446 13.16 -14.23 -33.86
C GLN A 446 12.68 -12.81 -34.10
N LEU A 447 11.37 -12.57 -34.21
CA LEU A 447 10.81 -11.24 -34.36
C LEU A 447 11.19 -10.33 -33.19
N ILE A 448 11.11 -10.83 -31.95
CA ILE A 448 11.52 -10.10 -30.74
C ILE A 448 12.99 -9.67 -30.85
N GLU A 449 13.89 -10.57 -31.23
CA GLU A 449 15.32 -10.25 -31.37
C GLU A 449 15.64 -9.34 -32.55
N ASP A 450 14.97 -9.52 -33.69
CA ASP A 450 15.17 -8.68 -34.88
C ASP A 450 14.74 -7.24 -34.59
N GLN A 451 13.59 -7.04 -33.96
CA GLN A 451 13.11 -5.69 -33.62
C GLN A 451 13.94 -5.05 -32.50
N ARG A 452 14.38 -5.83 -31.50
CA ARG A 452 15.28 -5.38 -30.45
C ARG A 452 16.64 -4.95 -31.01
N SER A 453 17.22 -5.75 -31.91
CA SER A 453 18.52 -5.46 -32.54
C SER A 453 18.47 -4.25 -33.49
N GLN A 454 17.29 -3.93 -34.03
CA GLN A 454 17.04 -2.72 -34.83
C GLN A 454 16.83 -1.46 -33.98
N GLY A 455 16.89 -1.55 -32.64
CA GLY A 455 16.77 -0.41 -31.73
C GLY A 455 15.37 0.20 -31.69
N VAL A 456 14.35 -0.53 -32.11
CA VAL A 456 12.95 -0.12 -31.95
C VAL A 456 12.64 -0.14 -30.45
N PRO A 457 11.99 0.89 -29.87
CA PRO A 457 11.56 0.84 -28.48
C PRO A 457 10.32 -0.05 -28.33
N ALA A 458 10.30 -0.94 -27.31
CA ALA A 458 9.11 -1.72 -26.98
C ALA A 458 8.01 -0.78 -26.48
N THR A 459 6.83 -0.86 -27.11
CA THR A 459 5.62 -0.22 -26.60
C THR A 459 4.84 -1.24 -25.78
N ASP A 460 4.07 -0.77 -24.80
CA ASP A 460 3.22 -1.64 -23.97
C ASP A 460 2.26 -2.48 -24.84
N ALA A 461 1.74 -1.91 -25.92
CA ALA A 461 0.88 -2.62 -26.88
C ALA A 461 1.60 -3.74 -27.64
N PHE A 462 2.90 -3.58 -27.90
CA PHE A 462 3.73 -4.59 -28.57
C PHE A 462 4.03 -5.77 -27.64
N VAL A 463 4.38 -5.48 -26.38
CA VAL A 463 4.59 -6.51 -25.35
C VAL A 463 3.28 -7.25 -25.04
N GLU A 464 2.16 -6.52 -24.96
CA GLU A 464 0.83 -7.12 -24.73
C GLU A 464 0.42 -8.03 -25.90
N GLY A 465 0.57 -7.61 -27.17
CA GLY A 465 0.21 -8.42 -28.33
C GLY A 465 1.03 -9.70 -28.49
N ILE A 466 2.36 -9.60 -28.36
CA ILE A 466 3.27 -10.76 -28.43
C ILE A 466 3.07 -11.68 -27.23
N GLY A 467 2.95 -11.11 -26.03
CA GLY A 467 2.70 -11.87 -24.80
C GLY A 467 1.37 -12.62 -24.86
N ALA A 468 0.32 -11.97 -25.35
CA ALA A 468 -0.97 -12.60 -25.57
C ALA A 468 -0.90 -13.75 -26.57
N PHE A 469 -0.23 -13.55 -27.72
CA PHE A 469 -0.02 -14.63 -28.70
C PHE A 469 0.77 -15.80 -28.11
N PHE A 470 1.87 -15.53 -27.40
CA PHE A 470 2.66 -16.58 -26.75
C PHE A 470 1.83 -17.38 -25.74
N GLY A 471 1.02 -16.71 -24.90
CA GLY A 471 0.14 -17.39 -23.97
C GLY A 471 -0.95 -18.24 -24.64
N GLU A 472 -1.52 -17.76 -25.75
CA GLU A 472 -2.47 -18.55 -26.55
C GLU A 472 -1.83 -19.80 -27.18
N VAL A 473 -0.55 -19.75 -27.56
CA VAL A 473 0.18 -20.94 -28.02
C VAL A 473 0.33 -21.95 -26.89
N LEU A 474 0.73 -21.50 -25.69
CA LEU A 474 0.85 -22.38 -24.52
C LEU A 474 -0.47 -23.07 -24.19
N LEU A 475 -1.57 -22.32 -24.22
CA LEU A 475 -2.92 -22.85 -23.98
C LEU A 475 -3.33 -23.92 -24.99
N ARG A 476 -3.09 -23.68 -26.29
CA ARG A 476 -3.51 -24.61 -27.36
C ARG A 476 -2.64 -25.86 -27.43
N GLN A 477 -1.35 -25.74 -27.10
CA GLN A 477 -0.41 -26.85 -27.16
C GLN A 477 -0.41 -27.70 -25.88
N PHE A 478 -0.65 -27.10 -24.72
CA PHE A 478 -0.48 -27.77 -23.43
C PHE A 478 -1.71 -27.76 -22.51
N GLY A 479 -2.76 -27.00 -22.85
CA GLY A 479 -3.92 -26.76 -21.99
C GLY A 479 -3.67 -25.68 -20.93
N GLY A 480 -4.71 -25.30 -20.18
CA GLY A 480 -4.66 -24.30 -19.11
C GLY A 480 -5.73 -23.22 -19.24
N GLU A 481 -5.59 -22.14 -18.47
CA GLU A 481 -6.45 -20.96 -18.56
C GLU A 481 -5.71 -19.64 -18.27
N TRP A 482 -6.21 -18.55 -18.88
CA TRP A 482 -5.77 -17.20 -18.53
C TRP A 482 -6.39 -16.76 -17.20
N ILE A 483 -5.54 -16.34 -16.25
CA ILE A 483 -5.95 -15.73 -14.98
C ILE A 483 -5.23 -14.40 -14.77
N VAL A 484 -5.79 -13.53 -13.93
CA VAL A 484 -5.07 -12.38 -13.38
C VAL A 484 -4.58 -12.75 -11.99
N HIS A 485 -3.26 -12.89 -11.84
CA HIS A 485 -2.62 -13.18 -10.57
C HIS A 485 -1.83 -11.95 -10.10
N LYS A 486 -2.28 -11.32 -9.01
CA LYS A 486 -1.70 -10.07 -8.46
C LYS A 486 -1.52 -9.00 -9.55
N GLU A 487 -2.63 -8.66 -10.22
CA GLU A 487 -2.70 -7.63 -11.27
C GLU A 487 -1.89 -7.92 -12.55
N ARG A 488 -1.33 -9.13 -12.70
CA ARG A 488 -0.58 -9.56 -13.89
C ARG A 488 -1.27 -10.70 -14.63
N PHE A 489 -1.15 -10.73 -15.97
CA PHE A 489 -1.71 -11.79 -16.80
C PHE A 489 -0.85 -13.05 -16.77
N CYS A 490 -1.46 -14.17 -16.41
CA CYS A 490 -0.82 -15.48 -16.25
C CYS A 490 -1.60 -16.55 -17.01
N VAL A 491 -0.89 -17.46 -17.67
CA VAL A 491 -1.43 -18.73 -18.17
C VAL A 491 -1.16 -19.78 -17.11
N LEU A 492 -2.21 -20.19 -16.40
CA LEU A 492 -2.16 -21.28 -15.43
C LEU A 492 -2.29 -22.60 -16.19
N LEU A 493 -1.23 -23.42 -16.20
CA LEU A 493 -1.19 -24.69 -16.91
C LEU A 493 -1.77 -25.83 -16.06
N ASP A 494 -1.57 -25.76 -14.74
CA ASP A 494 -2.15 -26.62 -13.71
C ASP A 494 -2.08 -25.94 -12.33
N ASP A 495 -2.57 -26.61 -11.28
CA ASP A 495 -2.66 -26.12 -9.90
C ASP A 495 -1.34 -25.60 -9.30
N LYS A 496 -0.19 -25.93 -9.91
CA LYS A 496 1.15 -25.63 -9.40
C LYS A 496 2.04 -24.87 -10.41
N ASN A 497 1.68 -24.86 -11.69
CA ASN A 497 2.50 -24.30 -12.76
C ASN A 497 1.77 -23.18 -13.51
N GLY A 498 2.36 -21.98 -13.49
CA GLY A 498 1.87 -20.82 -14.23
C GLY A 498 2.99 -20.10 -14.97
N VAL A 499 2.69 -19.60 -16.17
CA VAL A 499 3.60 -18.79 -16.98
C VAL A 499 3.04 -17.38 -17.07
N PHE A 500 3.89 -16.36 -17.01
CA PHE A 500 3.50 -14.95 -17.22
C PHE A 500 4.03 -14.50 -18.59
N PRO A 501 3.26 -14.65 -19.69
CA PRO A 501 3.77 -14.49 -21.04
C PRO A 501 4.23 -13.06 -21.36
N LEU A 502 3.51 -12.04 -20.87
CA LEU A 502 3.85 -10.63 -21.08
C LEU A 502 5.17 -10.27 -20.37
N ASP A 503 5.33 -10.70 -19.12
CA ASP A 503 6.57 -10.51 -18.35
C ASP A 503 7.76 -11.22 -19.00
N LYS A 504 7.51 -12.35 -19.68
CA LYS A 504 8.55 -13.09 -20.41
C LYS A 504 8.98 -12.36 -21.67
N VAL A 505 8.03 -11.83 -22.46
CA VAL A 505 8.33 -11.00 -23.63
C VAL A 505 9.07 -9.72 -23.23
N ALA A 506 8.63 -9.04 -22.18
CA ALA A 506 9.28 -7.84 -21.68
C ALA A 506 10.73 -8.10 -21.25
N ARG A 507 10.98 -9.22 -20.56
CA ARG A 507 12.33 -9.63 -20.15
C ARG A 507 13.19 -10.05 -21.34
N GLN A 508 12.65 -10.79 -22.29
CA GLN A 508 13.38 -11.11 -23.53
C GLN A 508 13.76 -9.83 -24.29
N TRP A 509 12.85 -8.86 -24.37
CA TRP A 509 13.14 -7.58 -25.01
C TRP A 509 14.24 -6.79 -24.30
N ALA A 510 14.22 -6.78 -22.96
CA ALA A 510 15.22 -6.08 -22.16
C ALA A 510 16.60 -6.73 -22.24
N ASN A 511 16.66 -8.06 -22.21
CA ASN A 511 17.88 -8.83 -21.95
C ASN A 511 18.40 -9.61 -23.17
N GLY A 512 17.58 -9.77 -24.22
CA GLY A 512 17.82 -10.64 -25.36
C GLY A 512 17.85 -12.14 -25.00
N ARG A 513 17.92 -13.01 -26.01
CA ARG A 513 18.06 -14.49 -25.81
C ARG A 513 19.18 -14.88 -24.86
N ALA A 514 20.30 -14.16 -24.88
CA ALA A 514 21.48 -14.45 -24.09
C ALA A 514 21.27 -14.23 -22.57
N GLY A 515 20.23 -13.47 -22.19
CA GLY A 515 19.83 -13.25 -20.79
C GLY A 515 19.04 -14.41 -20.16
N GLY A 516 18.86 -15.53 -20.88
CA GLY A 516 18.18 -16.74 -20.35
C GLY A 516 16.65 -16.67 -20.30
N ASP A 517 16.05 -15.53 -20.63
CA ASP A 517 14.60 -15.31 -20.65
C ASP A 517 14.09 -15.22 -22.10
N SER A 518 14.02 -16.35 -22.81
CA SER A 518 13.43 -16.44 -24.16
C SER A 518 12.03 -17.09 -24.11
N VAL A 519 11.10 -16.63 -24.96
CA VAL A 519 9.79 -17.26 -25.13
C VAL A 519 9.91 -18.66 -25.71
N LEU A 520 10.86 -18.88 -26.63
CA LEU A 520 11.19 -20.22 -27.14
C LEU A 520 11.77 -21.11 -26.04
N GLY A 521 12.72 -20.62 -25.24
CA GLY A 521 13.27 -21.39 -24.11
C GLY A 521 12.24 -21.71 -23.03
N THR A 522 11.25 -20.82 -22.84
CA THR A 522 10.12 -21.04 -21.93
C THR A 522 9.17 -22.10 -22.50
N TYR A 523 8.85 -22.03 -23.79
CA TYR A 523 8.05 -23.03 -24.50
C TYR A 523 8.67 -24.43 -24.41
N ASP A 524 9.97 -24.55 -24.70
CA ASP A 524 10.70 -25.84 -24.63
C ASP A 524 10.75 -26.42 -23.22
N SER A 525 10.81 -25.55 -22.20
CA SER A 525 10.78 -25.96 -20.79
C SER A 525 9.40 -26.49 -20.39
N VAL A 526 8.33 -25.82 -20.81
CA VAL A 526 6.95 -26.29 -20.61
C VAL A 526 6.72 -27.61 -21.37
N GLN A 527 7.19 -27.72 -22.61
CA GLN A 527 7.09 -28.95 -23.40
C GLN A 527 7.77 -30.12 -22.70
N ARG A 528 8.99 -29.95 -22.18
CA ARG A 528 9.71 -30.99 -21.44
C ARG A 528 9.00 -31.39 -20.15
N LEU A 529 8.47 -30.43 -19.40
CA LEU A 529 7.69 -30.69 -18.19
C LEU A 529 6.43 -31.51 -18.49
N ARG A 530 5.74 -31.23 -19.61
CA ARG A 530 4.53 -31.96 -20.01
C ARG A 530 4.84 -33.33 -20.65
N SER A 531 5.98 -33.46 -21.33
CA SER A 531 6.44 -34.72 -21.92
C SER A 531 6.96 -35.73 -20.88
N ALA A 532 7.32 -35.27 -19.68
CA ALA A 532 7.81 -36.08 -18.58
C ALA A 532 6.68 -36.68 -17.70
N GLN A 533 5.40 -36.39 -17.99
CA GLN A 533 4.25 -37.06 -17.38
C GLN A 533 3.81 -38.24 -18.26
N PRO A 534 3.70 -39.48 -17.74
CA PRO A 534 3.22 -40.60 -18.54
C PRO A 534 1.76 -40.42 -18.93
N ALA A 535 1.44 -40.71 -20.19
CA ALA A 535 0.09 -40.76 -20.71
C ALA A 535 -0.71 -41.89 -20.05
N GLY A 536 -1.80 -41.52 -19.36
CA GLY A 536 -2.98 -42.34 -19.09
C GLY A 536 -2.84 -43.49 -18.11
N VAL A 537 -3.49 -43.37 -16.94
CA VAL A 537 -4.16 -44.52 -16.31
C VAL A 537 -5.53 -44.09 -15.80
N THR A 538 -6.51 -44.77 -16.39
CA THR A 538 -7.92 -44.91 -16.07
C THR A 538 -8.23 -45.19 -14.59
N THR A 539 -9.41 -44.72 -14.19
CA THR A 539 -10.29 -45.23 -13.12
C THR A 539 -9.89 -46.57 -12.46
N GLY A 540 -9.72 -46.56 -11.14
CA GLY A 540 -9.63 -47.77 -10.32
C GLY A 540 -9.70 -47.45 -8.84
N ALA A 541 -10.74 -47.96 -8.18
CA ALA A 541 -10.96 -47.88 -6.74
C ALA A 541 -9.99 -48.78 -5.94
N SER A 542 -10.02 -48.62 -4.61
CA SER A 542 -9.37 -49.46 -3.58
C SER A 542 -7.88 -49.15 -3.38
N GLU A 543 -7.28 -49.05 -2.20
CA GLU A 543 -7.59 -49.68 -0.91
C GLU A 543 -6.71 -48.99 0.17
N ARG A 544 -7.19 -48.83 1.40
CA ARG A 544 -6.32 -48.52 2.56
C ARG A 544 -5.52 -49.76 2.94
N PRO A 545 -4.31 -49.59 3.49
CA PRO A 545 -3.90 -50.44 4.59
C PRO A 545 -3.67 -49.66 5.89
N SER A 546 -3.96 -50.38 6.96
CA SER A 546 -3.97 -50.02 8.36
C SER A 546 -2.58 -49.85 9.00
N ALA A 547 -2.63 -49.24 10.18
CA ALA A 547 -1.57 -49.10 11.17
C ALA A 547 -0.74 -50.37 11.42
N ASP A 548 0.57 -50.20 11.66
CA ASP A 548 1.16 -50.69 12.91
C ASP A 548 2.52 -50.04 13.27
N GLN A 549 2.66 -49.81 14.58
CA GLN A 549 3.85 -49.82 15.45
C GLN A 549 5.16 -49.07 15.11
N GLY A 550 5.34 -47.95 15.80
CA GLY A 550 6.35 -47.81 16.87
C GLY A 550 7.81 -48.15 16.57
N ARG A 551 8.61 -47.13 16.28
CA ARG A 551 10.00 -47.02 16.74
C ARG A 551 10.37 -45.55 16.91
N SER A 552 10.71 -45.18 18.14
CA SER A 552 11.40 -43.96 18.49
C SER A 552 12.72 -43.89 17.71
N SER A 553 12.87 -42.91 16.82
CA SER A 553 14.16 -42.50 16.29
C SER A 553 14.50 -41.09 16.82
N PRO A 554 15.78 -40.82 17.13
CA PRO A 554 16.19 -39.60 17.82
C PRO A 554 16.00 -38.38 16.92
N LEU A 555 15.78 -37.21 17.54
CA LEU A 555 15.94 -35.92 16.86
C LEU A 555 17.29 -35.89 16.12
N PRO A 556 17.36 -35.45 14.85
CA PRO A 556 18.64 -35.37 14.14
C PRO A 556 19.54 -34.35 14.83
N GLU A 557 20.80 -34.73 15.04
CA GLU A 557 21.85 -33.85 15.52
C GLU A 557 22.04 -32.63 14.59
N ALA A 558 22.40 -31.51 15.21
CA ALA A 558 22.46 -30.19 14.61
C ALA A 558 23.66 -30.01 13.65
N THR A 559 23.65 -30.63 12.47
CA THR A 559 24.58 -30.30 11.37
C THR A 559 24.02 -30.76 10.01
N ASP A 560 23.06 -30.02 9.44
CA ASP A 560 22.93 -29.77 7.97
C ASP A 560 21.61 -29.06 7.66
N TYR A 561 21.54 -27.76 7.98
CA TYR A 561 20.58 -26.88 7.31
C TYR A 561 21.29 -26.29 6.09
N PRO A 562 20.85 -26.56 4.84
CA PRO A 562 21.52 -26.07 3.62
C PRO A 562 21.49 -24.53 3.48
N TYR A 563 20.74 -23.86 4.34
CA TYR A 563 20.59 -22.40 4.39
C TYR A 563 21.39 -21.73 5.51
N ARG A 564 22.11 -22.50 6.33
CA ARG A 564 22.82 -21.98 7.49
C ARG A 564 23.98 -21.07 7.08
N ILE A 565 24.04 -19.89 7.69
CA ILE A 565 25.14 -18.96 7.46
C ILE A 565 26.38 -19.44 8.24
N PRO A 566 27.52 -19.66 7.57
CA PRO A 566 28.74 -20.04 8.26
C PRO A 566 29.26 -18.88 9.10
N ALA A 567 29.79 -19.21 10.28
CA ALA A 567 30.40 -18.27 11.21
C ALA A 567 31.47 -17.42 10.50
N GLN A 568 31.37 -16.10 10.63
CA GLN A 568 32.36 -15.19 10.04
C GLN A 568 33.57 -15.02 10.96
N ARG A 569 34.70 -14.59 10.39
CA ARG A 569 35.90 -14.26 11.17
C ARG A 569 35.62 -13.07 12.08
N SER A 570 36.11 -13.12 13.32
CA SER A 570 36.05 -11.96 14.23
C SER A 570 36.90 -10.82 13.70
N ASP A 571 36.35 -9.62 13.75
CA ASP A 571 37.03 -8.36 13.50
C ASP A 571 37.08 -7.54 14.81
N SER A 572 38.28 -7.43 15.38
CA SER A 572 38.51 -6.67 16.61
C SER A 572 38.28 -5.16 16.42
N ARG A 573 38.43 -4.64 15.20
CA ARG A 573 38.14 -3.24 14.86
C ARG A 573 36.65 -2.94 15.03
N MET A 574 35.77 -3.83 14.56
CA MET A 574 34.32 -3.67 14.72
C MET A 574 33.88 -3.70 16.18
N GLN A 575 34.51 -4.56 16.98
CA GLN A 575 34.27 -4.60 18.43
C GLN A 575 34.71 -3.29 19.11
N GLN A 576 35.90 -2.79 18.75
CA GLN A 576 36.41 -1.51 19.27
C GLN A 576 35.51 -0.33 18.88
N MET A 577 34.98 -0.31 17.66
CA MET A 577 34.04 0.72 17.21
C MET A 577 32.74 0.70 18.03
N LEU A 578 32.20 -0.48 18.35
CA LEU A 578 31.01 -0.58 19.20
C LEU A 578 31.28 -0.13 20.64
N VAL A 579 32.45 -0.45 21.20
CA VAL A 579 32.89 0.04 22.51
C VAL A 579 33.03 1.56 22.50
N GLN A 580 33.65 2.14 21.48
CA GLN A 580 33.76 3.60 21.33
C GLN A 580 32.39 4.27 21.22
N ALA A 581 31.43 3.65 20.52
CA ALA A 581 30.06 4.15 20.43
C ALA A 581 29.38 4.18 21.81
N ARG A 582 29.55 3.10 22.60
CA ARG A 582 29.07 3.00 23.99
C ARG A 582 29.68 4.07 24.89
N ASP A 583 31.00 4.25 24.85
CA ASP A 583 31.68 5.24 25.67
C ASP A 583 31.27 6.67 25.31
N LYS A 584 31.19 6.98 24.02
CA LYS A 584 30.80 8.29 23.51
C LYS A 584 29.36 8.62 23.89
N PHE A 585 28.44 7.67 23.69
CA PHE A 585 27.03 7.88 24.00
C PHE A 585 26.75 7.86 25.51
N ALA A 586 27.50 7.10 26.30
CA ALA A 586 27.45 7.17 27.76
C ALA A 586 27.83 8.57 28.28
N ARG A 587 28.83 9.23 27.66
CA ARG A 587 29.16 10.63 27.95
C ARG A 587 28.04 11.59 27.54
N LEU A 588 27.34 11.34 26.43
CA LEU A 588 26.19 12.15 26.03
C LEU A 588 25.00 12.00 27.00
N ARG A 589 24.82 10.81 27.58
CA ARG A 589 23.81 10.57 28.64
C ARG A 589 24.15 11.28 29.95
N THR A 590 25.43 11.35 30.31
CA THR A 590 25.89 11.97 31.58
C THR A 590 26.15 13.47 31.47
N ALA A 591 26.46 13.99 30.27
CA ALA A 591 26.63 15.42 30.01
C ALA A 591 25.25 16.12 30.03
N ALA A 592 24.82 16.49 31.22
CA ALA A 592 23.56 17.15 31.52
C ALA A 592 23.35 18.44 30.69
N ALA A 593 22.57 18.31 29.63
CA ALA A 593 21.38 19.15 29.45
C ALA A 593 20.29 18.21 28.97
N ALA A 594 19.13 18.18 29.65
CA ALA A 594 17.94 17.46 29.14
C ALA A 594 17.68 17.81 27.66
N GLY A 595 17.97 19.07 27.30
CA GLY A 595 17.93 19.56 25.93
C GLY A 595 18.80 18.82 24.90
N THR A 596 19.90 18.14 25.27
CA THR A 596 20.75 17.42 24.30
C THR A 596 20.09 16.12 23.83
N LEU A 597 19.53 15.33 24.74
CA LEU A 597 18.79 14.11 24.36
C LEU A 597 17.40 14.48 23.80
N ASP A 598 16.76 15.51 24.33
CA ASP A 598 15.49 16.00 23.80
C ASP A 598 15.65 16.52 22.36
N ALA A 599 16.78 17.15 22.02
CA ALA A 599 17.10 17.57 20.64
C ALA A 599 17.37 16.38 19.69
N MET A 600 17.69 15.20 20.23
CA MET A 600 17.82 13.98 19.44
C MET A 600 16.46 13.28 19.25
N HIS A 601 15.37 13.76 19.85
CA HIS A 601 14.05 13.20 19.62
C HIS A 601 13.57 13.57 18.22
N ALA A 602 13.18 12.57 17.42
CA ALA A 602 12.65 12.83 16.08
C ALA A 602 11.15 13.07 16.16
N ASP A 603 10.66 14.01 15.35
CA ASP A 603 9.22 14.19 15.18
C ASP A 603 8.62 12.93 14.54
N SER A 604 7.42 12.57 14.98
CA SER A 604 6.69 11.47 14.33
C SER A 604 6.25 11.89 12.93
N PRO A 605 6.50 11.09 11.88
CA PRO A 605 6.04 11.44 10.54
C PRO A 605 4.52 11.61 10.52
N LYS A 606 4.01 12.59 9.79
CA LYS A 606 2.56 12.90 9.77
C LYS A 606 1.67 11.75 9.29
N TRP A 607 2.23 10.85 8.48
CA TRP A 607 1.55 9.65 7.99
C TRP A 607 1.48 8.54 9.05
N LEU A 608 2.35 8.58 10.06
CA LEU A 608 2.43 7.58 11.12
C LEU A 608 1.35 7.88 12.17
N THR A 609 0.24 7.15 12.09
CA THR A 609 -0.89 7.32 13.02
C THR A 609 -0.73 6.43 14.25
N HIS A 610 -1.44 6.73 15.34
CA HIS A 610 -1.47 5.92 16.57
C HIS A 610 -1.93 4.45 16.38
N ARG A 611 -2.46 4.11 15.21
CA ARG A 611 -2.88 2.74 14.85
C ARG A 611 -1.80 1.93 14.15
N ASP A 612 -0.74 2.58 13.62
CA ASP A 612 0.38 1.88 12.99
C ASP A 612 1.32 1.38 14.11
N PRO A 613 1.65 0.07 14.17
CA PRO A 613 2.57 -0.47 15.18
C PRO A 613 3.91 0.26 15.25
N LEU A 614 4.37 0.89 14.17
CA LEU A 614 5.61 1.68 14.16
C LEU A 614 5.58 2.93 15.04
N ILE A 615 4.39 3.38 15.49
CA ILE A 615 4.28 4.47 16.47
C ILE A 615 5.00 4.14 17.79
N GLU A 616 5.20 2.85 18.10
CA GLU A 616 5.96 2.41 19.26
C GLU A 616 7.40 2.95 19.25
N VAL A 617 8.03 3.06 18.08
CA VAL A 617 9.38 3.64 17.94
C VAL A 617 9.35 5.11 18.36
N SER A 618 8.33 5.86 17.94
CA SER A 618 8.17 7.27 18.29
C SER A 618 7.90 7.49 19.78
N HIS A 619 7.10 6.63 20.42
CA HIS A 619 6.80 6.73 21.85
C HIS A 619 7.99 6.37 22.74
N ASN A 620 8.85 5.44 22.31
CA ASN A 620 9.95 4.92 23.12
C ASN A 620 11.32 5.56 22.82
N GLN A 621 11.40 6.60 21.98
CA GLN A 621 12.67 7.28 21.69
C GLN A 621 13.35 7.77 22.98
N ALA A 622 12.60 8.40 23.90
CA ALA A 622 13.14 8.89 25.16
C ALA A 622 13.74 7.76 26.02
N LEU A 623 13.05 6.62 26.10
CA LEU A 623 13.53 5.42 26.80
C LEU A 623 14.79 4.86 26.13
N LEU A 624 14.77 4.67 24.82
CA LEU A 624 15.90 4.14 24.06
C LEU A 624 17.13 5.06 24.15
N LEU A 625 16.95 6.38 24.07
CA LEU A 625 18.02 7.36 24.24
C LEU A 625 18.63 7.31 25.63
N ARG A 626 17.83 7.20 26.70
CA ARG A 626 18.30 7.22 28.10
C ARG A 626 18.89 5.88 28.55
N GLU A 627 18.23 4.78 28.22
CA GLU A 627 18.47 3.46 28.84
C GLU A 627 18.80 2.36 27.82
N GLY A 628 18.64 2.61 26.52
CA GLY A 628 18.89 1.61 25.48
C GLY A 628 20.31 1.06 25.49
N ARG A 629 20.45 -0.25 25.29
CA ARG A 629 21.71 -0.94 25.04
C ARG A 629 22.11 -0.75 23.59
N ILE A 630 23.39 -0.47 23.34
CA ILE A 630 23.93 -0.30 21.99
C ILE A 630 24.45 -1.64 21.47
N VAL A 631 23.92 -2.07 20.33
CA VAL A 631 24.30 -3.31 19.62
C VAL A 631 24.42 -3.07 18.12
N TRP A 632 25.08 -4.00 17.41
CA TRP A 632 25.09 -3.97 15.94
C TRP A 632 23.77 -4.45 15.36
N ALA A 633 23.35 -3.78 14.28
CA ALA A 633 22.30 -4.25 13.39
C ALA A 633 22.80 -4.28 11.94
N ALA A 634 22.11 -5.08 11.12
CA ALA A 634 22.29 -5.11 9.68
C ALA A 634 20.96 -4.88 8.94
N LEU A 635 21.01 -4.08 7.89
CA LEU A 635 19.87 -3.75 7.05
C LEU A 635 19.44 -4.94 6.19
N VAL A 636 18.15 -5.28 6.22
CA VAL A 636 17.54 -6.28 5.33
C VAL A 636 16.92 -5.60 4.12
N MET A 637 16.12 -4.56 4.35
CA MET A 637 15.42 -3.82 3.29
C MET A 637 15.09 -2.40 3.78
N ALA A 638 15.11 -1.42 2.89
CA ALA A 638 14.71 -0.05 3.21
C ALA A 638 13.97 0.59 2.03
N ASN A 639 13.18 1.61 2.34
CA ASN A 639 12.54 2.41 1.30
C ASN A 639 13.60 3.16 0.46
N ASN A 640 13.47 3.10 -0.87
CA ASN A 640 14.39 3.74 -1.82
C ASN A 640 14.57 5.26 -1.59
N LEU A 641 13.60 5.93 -0.94
CA LEU A 641 13.73 7.35 -0.58
C LEU A 641 14.86 7.60 0.41
N LEU A 642 15.16 6.66 1.33
CA LEU A 642 16.18 6.82 2.37
C LEU A 642 17.60 6.90 1.80
N PHE A 643 17.83 6.31 0.63
CA PHE A 643 19.11 6.32 -0.08
C PHE A 643 19.34 7.59 -0.91
N LYS A 644 18.42 8.56 -0.90
CA LYS A 644 18.53 9.82 -1.65
C LYS A 644 18.37 11.01 -0.70
N PRO A 645 18.93 12.20 -1.02
CA PRO A 645 18.64 13.41 -0.28
C PRO A 645 17.13 13.69 -0.25
N GLY A 646 16.58 13.94 0.93
CA GLY A 646 15.14 14.11 1.13
C GLY A 646 14.80 14.53 2.56
N LYS A 647 13.52 14.83 2.78
CA LYS A 647 12.97 15.22 4.10
C LYS A 647 12.12 14.14 4.75
N GLU A 648 11.76 13.10 4.01
CA GLU A 648 10.84 12.07 4.47
C GLU A 648 11.58 10.97 5.24
N ASP A 649 11.15 10.76 6.48
CA ASP A 649 11.51 9.59 7.29
C ASP A 649 10.65 8.40 6.88
N CYS A 650 11.26 7.22 6.77
CA CYS A 650 10.61 6.04 6.22
C CYS A 650 10.92 4.79 7.04
N PRO A 651 10.05 3.78 7.01
CA PRO A 651 10.33 2.50 7.63
C PRO A 651 11.37 1.70 6.85
N ALA A 652 12.08 0.84 7.58
CA ALA A 652 13.01 -0.15 7.05
C ALA A 652 12.95 -1.42 7.91
N LEU A 653 13.56 -2.50 7.42
CA LEU A 653 13.66 -3.79 8.09
C LEU A 653 15.13 -4.10 8.37
N LEU A 654 15.44 -4.52 9.60
CA LEU A 654 16.79 -4.90 10.03
C LEU A 654 16.79 -6.24 10.78
N VAL A 655 17.98 -6.80 10.96
CA VAL A 655 18.28 -7.83 11.96
C VAL A 655 19.34 -7.35 12.94
N TYR A 656 19.27 -7.82 14.19
CA TYR A 656 20.20 -7.46 15.26
C TYR A 656 20.34 -8.61 16.25
N SER A 657 21.32 -8.51 17.16
CA SER A 657 21.49 -9.50 18.22
C SER A 657 22.02 -8.87 19.52
N LEU A 658 21.61 -9.45 20.64
CA LEU A 658 22.14 -9.15 21.98
C LEU A 658 23.31 -10.06 22.38
N ASP A 659 23.59 -11.10 21.57
CA ASP A 659 24.69 -12.05 21.78
C ASP A 659 26.04 -11.35 21.56
N PRO A 660 26.93 -11.33 22.58
CA PRO A 660 28.27 -10.75 22.48
C PRO A 660 29.09 -11.27 21.29
N TRP A 661 28.78 -12.47 20.77
CA TRP A 661 29.38 -13.03 19.56
C TRP A 661 29.43 -12.04 18.39
N PHE A 662 28.33 -11.31 18.16
CA PHE A 662 28.19 -10.39 17.03
C PHE A 662 28.86 -9.04 17.26
N GLU A 663 29.36 -8.73 18.46
CA GLU A 663 30.07 -7.47 18.72
C GLU A 663 31.35 -7.35 17.88
N SER A 664 32.01 -8.49 17.60
CA SER A 664 33.16 -8.60 16.70
C SER A 664 32.83 -9.19 15.33
N ARG A 665 31.55 -9.54 15.06
CA ARG A 665 31.13 -10.22 13.82
C ARG A 665 29.87 -9.63 13.18
N PRO A 666 29.75 -8.30 13.01
CA PRO A 666 28.59 -7.70 12.37
C PRO A 666 28.41 -8.12 10.89
N ASP A 667 29.45 -8.64 10.25
CA ASP A 667 29.37 -9.18 8.89
C ASP A 667 28.55 -10.47 8.81
N GLU A 668 28.49 -11.23 9.90
CA GLU A 668 27.63 -12.40 10.01
C GLU A 668 26.15 -11.98 10.10
N LEU A 669 25.84 -10.91 10.86
CA LEU A 669 24.50 -10.30 10.84
C LEU A 669 24.12 -9.80 9.44
N HIS A 670 25.07 -9.19 8.74
CA HIS A 670 24.86 -8.73 7.37
C HIS A 670 24.62 -9.87 6.38
N ALA A 671 25.36 -10.98 6.50
CA ALA A 671 25.13 -12.18 5.69
C ALA A 671 23.75 -12.79 5.95
N ILE A 672 23.29 -12.82 7.21
CA ILE A 672 21.92 -13.24 7.57
C ILE A 672 20.89 -12.28 6.93
N ALA A 673 21.09 -10.97 7.05
CA ALA A 673 20.20 -9.97 6.48
C ALA A 673 20.03 -10.12 4.96
N ARG A 674 21.15 -10.33 4.25
CA ARG A 674 21.18 -10.61 2.82
C ARG A 674 20.41 -11.87 2.47
N ARG A 675 20.61 -12.95 3.22
CA ARG A 675 19.90 -14.21 2.97
C ARG A 675 18.39 -14.07 3.19
N ILE A 676 17.96 -13.29 4.17
CA ILE A 676 16.54 -12.97 4.39
C ILE A 676 15.99 -12.17 3.21
N PHE A 677 16.73 -11.18 2.69
CA PHE A 677 16.34 -10.43 1.50
C PHE A 677 16.23 -11.31 0.24
N GLU A 678 17.14 -12.27 0.07
CA GLU A 678 17.14 -13.24 -1.05
C GLU A 678 15.88 -14.14 -1.05
N LEU A 679 15.18 -14.28 0.08
CA LEU A 679 13.90 -15.01 0.14
C LEU A 679 12.73 -14.24 -0.48
N LYS A 680 12.90 -12.95 -0.81
CA LYS A 680 11.86 -12.13 -1.41
C LYS A 680 11.38 -12.73 -2.74
N ASN A 681 10.06 -12.85 -2.88
CA ASN A 681 9.38 -13.51 -4.01
C ASN A 681 9.68 -15.01 -4.17
N THR A 682 10.22 -15.68 -3.15
CA THR A 682 10.46 -17.15 -3.17
C THR A 682 9.37 -17.91 -2.39
N GLN A 683 9.29 -19.24 -2.58
CA GLN A 683 8.39 -20.13 -1.83
C GLN A 683 9.17 -21.31 -1.21
N PRO A 684 9.95 -21.08 -0.14
CA PRO A 684 10.72 -22.15 0.48
C PRO A 684 9.80 -23.19 1.14
N THR A 685 10.24 -24.45 1.10
CA THR A 685 9.51 -25.60 1.65
C THR A 685 9.50 -25.58 3.18
N GLU A 686 10.57 -25.08 3.80
CA GLU A 686 10.70 -24.99 5.25
C GLU A 686 9.74 -23.93 5.84
N PRO A 687 8.94 -24.27 6.87
CA PRO A 687 7.95 -23.35 7.44
C PRO A 687 8.52 -22.01 7.93
N GLY A 688 9.68 -22.03 8.61
CA GLY A 688 10.33 -20.82 9.15
C GLY A 688 10.78 -19.87 8.04
N LEU A 689 11.43 -20.39 7.01
CA LEU A 689 11.83 -19.61 5.83
C LEU A 689 10.62 -19.12 5.03
N ARG A 690 9.51 -19.88 5.01
CA ARG A 690 8.28 -19.47 4.30
C ARG A 690 7.62 -18.26 4.97
N ALA A 691 7.63 -18.21 6.29
CA ALA A 691 7.15 -17.05 7.04
C ALA A 691 8.01 -15.81 6.74
N LEU A 692 9.35 -15.95 6.71
CA LEU A 692 10.25 -14.87 6.34
C LEU A 692 10.06 -14.42 4.88
N ALA A 693 9.97 -15.35 3.93
CA ALA A 693 9.72 -15.06 2.52
C ALA A 693 8.42 -14.26 2.34
N LYS A 694 7.36 -14.63 3.06
CA LYS A 694 6.10 -13.88 3.08
C LYS A 694 6.29 -12.47 3.64
N LEU A 695 6.96 -12.34 4.79
CA LEU A 695 7.24 -11.06 5.46
C LEU A 695 7.94 -10.06 4.51
N VAL A 696 9.04 -10.48 3.87
CA VAL A 696 9.82 -9.60 2.98
C VAL A 696 9.18 -9.37 1.61
N THR A 697 8.20 -10.21 1.22
CA THR A 697 7.50 -10.09 -0.07
C THR A 697 6.26 -9.22 0.02
N GLU A 698 5.51 -9.33 1.12
CA GLU A 698 4.24 -8.61 1.29
C GLU A 698 4.45 -7.18 1.82
N GLU A 699 5.60 -6.89 2.44
CA GLU A 699 6.06 -5.56 2.90
C GLU A 699 5.05 -4.76 3.76
N SER A 700 4.00 -5.41 4.24
CA SER A 700 2.85 -4.80 4.94
C SER A 700 2.69 -5.29 6.38
N ASP A 701 3.36 -6.39 6.73
CA ASP A 701 3.54 -6.79 8.12
C ASP A 701 4.47 -5.77 8.80
N ARG A 702 4.13 -5.34 10.02
CA ARG A 702 4.84 -4.32 10.81
C ARG A 702 5.49 -4.90 12.07
N GLY A 703 5.69 -6.22 12.12
CA GLY A 703 6.22 -6.93 13.28
C GLY A 703 7.63 -6.50 13.72
N MET A 704 7.83 -6.45 15.04
CA MET A 704 9.11 -6.19 15.72
C MET A 704 9.51 -7.40 16.57
N GLY A 705 10.79 -7.52 16.92
CA GLY A 705 11.26 -8.50 17.91
C GLY A 705 11.19 -9.99 17.52
N TRP A 706 10.87 -10.35 16.27
CA TRP A 706 10.73 -11.74 15.85
C TRP A 706 12.08 -12.45 15.76
N ARG A 707 12.14 -13.74 16.13
CA ARG A 707 13.38 -14.53 16.09
C ARG A 707 13.65 -15.04 14.67
N VAL A 708 14.89 -14.90 14.20
CA VAL A 708 15.34 -15.50 12.93
C VAL A 708 15.32 -17.03 13.07
N PRO A 709 14.77 -17.79 12.10
CA PRO A 709 14.69 -19.25 12.16
C PRO A 709 16.05 -19.94 12.27
N GLU A 710 16.07 -21.10 12.95
CA GLU A 710 17.27 -21.92 13.19
C GLU A 710 17.96 -22.42 11.91
N ALA A 711 17.21 -22.43 10.80
CA ALA A 711 17.75 -22.75 9.48
C ALA A 711 18.74 -21.73 8.94
N LEU A 712 18.69 -20.47 9.40
CA LEU A 712 19.66 -19.44 9.02
C LEU A 712 20.77 -19.29 10.06
N THR A 713 20.45 -19.40 11.35
CA THR A 713 21.40 -19.26 12.47
C THR A 713 20.86 -19.95 13.72
N ASP A 714 21.72 -20.63 14.48
CA ASP A 714 21.39 -21.16 15.81
C ASP A 714 21.53 -20.12 16.94
N ARG A 715 22.06 -18.93 16.64
CA ARG A 715 22.23 -17.86 17.61
C ARG A 715 20.98 -17.02 17.75
N ASP A 716 20.87 -16.29 18.86
CA ASP A 716 19.76 -15.36 19.08
C ASP A 716 19.91 -14.12 18.18
N VAL A 717 19.36 -14.20 16.98
CA VAL A 717 19.23 -13.07 16.05
C VAL A 717 17.76 -12.74 15.92
N ARG A 718 17.44 -11.45 16.01
CA ARG A 718 16.07 -10.93 15.96
C ARG A 718 15.92 -9.99 14.78
N GLY A 719 14.74 -9.97 14.18
CA GLY A 719 14.36 -9.02 13.14
C GLY A 719 13.34 -8.02 13.67
N ALA A 720 13.40 -6.79 13.15
CA ALA A 720 12.44 -5.75 13.48
C ALA A 720 12.26 -4.79 12.32
N ILE A 721 11.01 -4.36 12.10
CA ILE A 721 10.72 -3.18 11.30
C ILE A 721 10.90 -1.97 12.20
N PHE A 722 11.57 -0.95 11.70
CA PHE A 722 11.93 0.23 12.48
C PHE A 722 11.81 1.50 11.64
N MET A 723 11.73 2.64 12.33
CA MET A 723 11.72 3.95 11.70
C MET A 723 13.15 4.46 11.48
N VAL A 724 13.47 4.81 10.25
CA VAL A 724 14.70 5.54 9.93
C VAL A 724 14.39 7.03 9.98
N PHE A 725 14.78 7.67 11.08
CA PHE A 725 14.78 9.12 11.19
C PHE A 725 16.07 9.66 10.58
N ARG A 726 15.94 10.50 9.55
CA ARG A 726 17.08 11.07 8.83
C ARG A 726 18.01 11.86 9.76
N GLN A 727 17.47 12.49 10.80
CA GLN A 727 18.29 13.20 11.78
C GLN A 727 19.25 12.30 12.57
N HIS A 728 18.97 10.99 12.67
CA HIS A 728 19.83 10.05 13.41
C HIS A 728 20.96 9.46 12.57
N ILE A 729 20.99 9.72 11.26
CA ILE A 729 22.01 9.22 10.34
C ILE A 729 22.83 10.37 9.76
N PRO A 730 24.15 10.22 9.54
CA PRO A 730 24.99 11.24 8.94
C PRO A 730 24.43 11.74 7.62
N GLN A 731 24.34 13.07 7.49
CA GLN A 731 23.86 13.76 6.29
C GLN A 731 22.40 13.44 5.90
N GLY A 732 21.63 12.77 6.77
CA GLY A 732 20.24 12.42 6.51
C GLY A 732 20.03 11.43 5.38
N GLN A 733 21.06 10.63 5.04
CA GLN A 733 21.02 9.68 3.94
C GLN A 733 21.56 8.32 4.39
N MET A 734 20.86 7.25 4.03
CA MET A 734 21.28 5.89 4.34
C MET A 734 22.40 5.47 3.39
N CYS A 735 23.63 5.32 3.91
CA CYS A 735 24.83 5.07 3.10
C CYS A 735 25.58 3.78 3.49
N GLY A 736 24.97 2.91 4.29
CA GLY A 736 25.60 1.65 4.67
C GLY A 736 24.65 0.75 5.45
N GLU A 737 25.02 -0.52 5.48
CA GLU A 737 24.11 -1.61 5.83
C GLU A 737 24.38 -2.18 7.22
N ARG A 738 25.40 -1.67 7.93
CA ARG A 738 25.79 -2.07 9.29
C ARG A 738 25.88 -0.83 10.16
N PHE A 739 25.14 -0.81 11.26
CA PHE A 739 25.05 0.36 12.10
C PHE A 739 24.66 0.02 13.54
N PRO A 740 25.13 0.81 14.53
CA PRO A 740 24.68 0.66 15.90
C PRO A 740 23.23 1.10 16.06
N ILE A 741 22.47 0.31 16.81
CA ILE A 741 21.11 0.60 17.23
C ILE A 741 21.01 0.60 18.75
N LEU A 742 19.97 1.26 19.26
CA LEU A 742 19.51 1.21 20.64
C LEU A 742 18.37 0.20 20.75
N VAL A 743 18.46 -0.67 21.76
CA VAL A 743 17.44 -1.68 22.09
C VAL A 743 17.23 -1.70 23.60
N HIS A 744 16.02 -1.98 24.07
CA HIS A 744 15.71 -2.03 25.50
C HIS A 744 14.79 -3.22 25.80
N PRO A 745 14.97 -3.96 26.92
CA PRO A 745 14.17 -5.16 27.21
C PRO A 745 12.68 -4.91 27.42
N SER A 746 12.26 -3.66 27.68
CA SER A 746 10.85 -3.31 27.93
C SER A 746 10.09 -2.81 26.69
N THR A 747 10.67 -2.88 25.50
CA THR A 747 10.01 -2.50 24.24
C THR A 747 10.60 -3.30 23.08
N GLU A 748 9.77 -3.63 22.09
CA GLU A 748 10.25 -4.26 20.86
C GLU A 748 10.76 -3.23 19.84
N ALA A 749 10.52 -1.94 20.10
CA ALA A 749 11.04 -0.85 19.30
C ALA A 749 12.57 -0.81 19.33
N VAL A 750 13.14 -0.71 18.13
CA VAL A 750 14.56 -0.45 17.92
C VAL A 750 14.74 0.90 17.26
N MET A 751 15.82 1.59 17.58
CA MET A 751 16.12 2.90 17.01
C MET A 751 17.58 2.96 16.62
N ILE A 752 17.90 3.58 15.48
CA ILE A 752 19.30 3.87 15.14
C ILE A 752 19.90 4.71 16.26
N LEU A 753 21.11 4.35 16.70
CA LEU A 753 21.86 5.20 17.62
C LEU A 753 22.06 6.56 16.91
N PRO A 754 21.67 7.71 17.49
CA PRO A 754 21.92 9.00 16.85
C PRO A 754 23.40 9.17 16.50
N PHE A 755 23.70 9.70 15.31
CA PHE A 755 25.06 9.73 14.76
C PHE A 755 26.06 10.52 15.61
N GLU A 756 25.58 11.38 16.51
CA GLU A 756 26.37 12.03 17.55
C GLU A 756 27.08 11.02 18.46
N GLY A 757 26.48 9.84 18.69
CA GLY A 757 27.05 8.73 19.43
C GLY A 757 28.04 7.87 18.65
N TRP A 758 28.22 8.12 17.34
CA TRP A 758 29.01 7.23 16.50
C TRP A 758 30.52 7.52 16.59
N PRO A 759 31.37 6.49 16.45
CA PRO A 759 32.80 6.68 16.26
C PRO A 759 33.09 7.51 15.01
N ALA A 760 34.11 8.37 15.06
CA ALA A 760 34.47 9.22 13.92
C ALA A 760 34.79 8.41 12.66
N GLU A 761 35.38 7.24 12.84
CA GLU A 761 35.68 6.31 11.76
C GLU A 761 34.41 5.75 11.10
N LEU A 762 33.39 5.44 11.90
CA LEU A 762 32.11 4.97 11.39
C LEU A 762 31.37 6.09 10.65
N VAL A 763 31.33 7.30 11.22
CA VAL A 763 30.77 8.49 10.56
C VAL A 763 31.52 8.80 9.26
N LYS A 764 32.85 8.62 9.25
CA LYS A 764 33.65 8.76 8.04
C LYS A 764 33.20 7.73 7.02
N ALA A 765 33.13 6.44 7.37
CA ALA A 765 32.70 5.37 6.47
C ALA A 765 31.25 5.52 5.97
N TRP A 766 30.39 6.25 6.71
CA TRP A 766 28.98 6.45 6.40
C TRP A 766 28.67 7.78 5.67
N LYS A 767 29.68 8.46 5.09
CA LYS A 767 29.41 9.57 4.17
C LYS A 767 29.09 9.04 2.77
N PRO A 768 28.21 9.72 2.00
CA PRO A 768 28.05 9.46 0.56
C PRO A 768 29.43 9.52 -0.12
N GLY A 769 29.89 8.41 -0.69
CA GLY A 769 31.21 8.32 -1.32
C GLY A 769 32.41 8.15 -0.38
N ALA A 770 32.26 7.90 0.93
CA ALA A 770 33.44 7.74 1.81
C ALA A 770 34.17 6.40 1.73
N SER A 771 33.55 5.38 1.15
CA SER A 771 34.25 4.17 0.70
C SER A 771 35.01 4.41 -0.61
N GLN A 772 34.79 5.54 -1.31
CA GLN A 772 35.46 5.88 -2.57
C GLN A 772 36.87 6.39 -2.27
N ARG A 773 37.90 5.74 -2.84
CA ARG A 773 39.26 6.29 -2.84
C ARG A 773 39.27 7.69 -3.46
N SER A 774 40.11 8.58 -2.95
CA SER A 774 40.34 9.89 -3.58
C SER A 774 40.93 9.73 -4.98
N LEU A 775 40.74 10.75 -5.83
CA LEU A 775 41.26 10.68 -7.21
C LEU A 775 42.80 10.53 -7.24
N ASP A 776 43.51 11.11 -6.29
CA ASP A 776 44.97 10.98 -6.18
C ASP A 776 45.38 9.55 -5.76
N GLU A 777 44.65 8.93 -4.82
CA GLU A 777 44.86 7.53 -4.44
C GLU A 777 44.55 6.57 -5.59
N VAL A 778 43.49 6.83 -6.36
CA VAL A 778 43.20 6.07 -7.58
C VAL A 778 44.36 6.22 -8.55
N ARG A 779 44.81 7.44 -8.83
CA ARG A 779 45.87 7.72 -9.82
C ARG A 779 47.26 7.22 -9.43
N ALA A 780 47.50 7.00 -8.14
CA ALA A 780 48.74 6.41 -7.63
C ALA A 780 48.86 4.90 -7.94
N LEU A 781 47.76 4.21 -8.27
CA LEU A 781 47.79 2.80 -8.62
C LEU A 781 48.35 2.58 -10.05
N PRO A 782 49.05 1.46 -10.31
CA PRO A 782 49.48 1.10 -11.65
C PRO A 782 48.28 0.85 -12.57
N GLU A 783 48.39 1.23 -13.83
CA GLU A 783 47.38 0.93 -14.85
C GLU A 783 47.41 -0.57 -15.19
N GLY A 784 46.24 -1.19 -15.23
CA GLY A 784 46.09 -2.61 -15.63
C GLY A 784 44.71 -2.94 -16.18
N LEU A 785 43.83 -1.94 -16.29
CA LEU A 785 42.48 -2.05 -16.83
C LEU A 785 42.28 -0.95 -17.88
N ARG A 786 41.74 -1.32 -19.04
CA ARG A 786 41.30 -0.37 -20.05
C ARG A 786 39.81 -0.10 -19.84
N VAL A 787 39.44 1.17 -19.64
CA VAL A 787 38.04 1.60 -19.50
C VAL A 787 37.67 2.48 -20.70
N GLY A 788 36.45 2.38 -21.20
CA GLY A 788 35.97 3.18 -22.32
C GLY A 788 34.47 3.48 -22.25
N HIS A 789 34.06 4.61 -22.83
CA HIS A 789 32.65 5.01 -22.94
C HIS A 789 32.22 5.19 -24.39
N ALA A 790 31.01 4.77 -24.73
CA ALA A 790 30.44 4.93 -26.06
C ALA A 790 28.96 5.37 -26.00
N PRO A 791 28.59 6.55 -26.54
CA PRO A 791 29.51 7.59 -27.02
C PRO A 791 30.25 8.28 -25.85
N SER A 792 31.40 8.91 -26.13
CA SER A 792 32.18 9.67 -25.14
C SER A 792 31.63 11.08 -24.89
N VAL A 793 30.65 11.52 -25.69
CA VAL A 793 29.88 12.76 -25.53
C VAL A 793 28.39 12.42 -25.63
N VAL A 794 27.61 12.75 -24.60
CA VAL A 794 26.22 12.32 -24.47
C VAL A 794 25.31 13.53 -24.24
N ALA A 795 24.14 13.55 -24.87
CA ALA A 795 23.07 14.52 -24.62
C ALA A 795 22.01 13.95 -23.67
N ALA A 796 21.31 14.81 -22.95
CA ALA A 796 20.31 14.38 -21.99
C ALA A 796 19.00 13.99 -22.69
N THR A 797 18.27 13.05 -22.11
CA THR A 797 16.86 12.75 -22.40
C THR A 797 16.03 13.10 -21.18
N HIS A 798 14.76 13.48 -21.32
CA HIS A 798 13.89 13.80 -20.19
C HIS A 798 12.74 12.80 -20.09
N ASN A 799 12.58 12.16 -18.92
CA ASN A 799 11.57 11.12 -18.70
C ASN A 799 10.28 11.62 -18.04
N GLY A 800 10.10 12.94 -17.93
CA GLY A 800 8.98 13.56 -17.22
C GLY A 800 9.28 13.94 -15.77
N ARG A 801 10.42 13.51 -15.21
CA ARG A 801 10.85 13.82 -13.83
C ARG A 801 12.29 14.29 -13.72
N GLU A 802 13.20 13.73 -14.52
CA GLU A 802 14.64 14.01 -14.48
C GLU A 802 15.29 13.90 -15.88
N PHE A 803 16.47 14.48 -16.02
CA PHE A 803 17.33 14.38 -17.20
C PHE A 803 18.29 13.19 -17.08
N ILE A 804 18.44 12.41 -18.16
CA ILE A 804 19.21 11.16 -18.20
C ILE A 804 20.19 11.19 -19.38
N TRP A 805 21.47 10.96 -19.11
CA TRP A 805 22.52 10.78 -20.11
C TRP A 805 22.93 9.31 -20.15
N THR A 806 22.60 8.60 -21.22
CA THR A 806 22.87 7.16 -21.35
C THR A 806 24.10 6.90 -22.24
N PHE A 807 24.97 6.00 -21.80
CA PHE A 807 26.18 5.59 -22.50
C PHE A 807 26.55 4.14 -22.15
N GLN A 808 27.30 3.47 -23.02
CA GLN A 808 27.89 2.18 -22.70
C GLN A 808 29.25 2.38 -22.05
N THR A 809 29.56 1.61 -21.00
CA THR A 809 30.91 1.50 -20.43
C THR A 809 31.51 0.13 -20.72
N SER A 810 32.77 0.09 -21.14
CA SER A 810 33.53 -1.16 -21.35
C SER A 810 34.76 -1.20 -20.46
N VAL A 811 35.08 -2.38 -19.91
CA VAL A 811 36.24 -2.64 -19.04
C VAL A 811 36.95 -3.90 -19.50
N GLU A 812 38.26 -3.85 -19.66
CA GLU A 812 39.10 -4.97 -20.10
C GLU A 812 40.37 -5.04 -19.24
N ALA A 813 40.74 -6.23 -18.76
CA ALA A 813 42.04 -6.45 -18.14
C ALA A 813 43.14 -6.49 -19.21
N MET A 814 44.27 -5.83 -18.96
CA MET A 814 45.32 -5.69 -19.97
C MET A 814 46.17 -6.97 -20.09
N ASP A 815 46.95 -7.29 -19.05
CA ASP A 815 47.97 -8.35 -19.12
C ASP A 815 47.71 -9.53 -18.18
N THR A 816 47.06 -9.26 -17.04
CA THR A 816 46.85 -10.24 -15.96
C THR A 816 45.37 -10.36 -15.62
N GLU A 817 44.92 -11.53 -15.18
CA GLU A 817 43.58 -11.69 -14.65
C GLU A 817 43.39 -10.83 -13.38
N LEU A 818 42.31 -10.05 -13.35
CA LEU A 818 42.00 -9.18 -12.24
C LEU A 818 40.61 -9.48 -11.70
N ARG A 819 40.50 -9.52 -10.37
CA ARG A 819 39.21 -9.51 -9.68
C ARG A 819 38.85 -8.09 -9.29
N ILE A 820 37.69 -7.60 -9.71
CA ILE A 820 37.22 -6.26 -9.35
C ILE A 820 37.14 -6.10 -7.83
N VAL A 821 37.56 -4.93 -7.36
CA VAL A 821 37.51 -4.51 -5.97
C VAL A 821 36.44 -3.44 -5.80
N GLU A 822 36.48 -2.40 -6.63
CA GLU A 822 35.49 -1.32 -6.64
C GLU A 822 35.52 -0.55 -7.97
N TYR A 823 34.47 0.22 -8.26
CA TYR A 823 34.46 1.19 -9.36
C TYR A 823 33.55 2.38 -9.05
N GLY A 824 33.80 3.53 -9.68
CA GLY A 824 32.94 4.70 -9.50
C GLY A 824 33.29 5.88 -10.38
N ALA A 825 32.81 7.08 -10.03
CA ALA A 825 32.96 8.27 -10.85
C ALA A 825 33.19 9.56 -10.04
N PHE A 826 33.92 10.50 -10.64
CA PHE A 826 34.07 11.89 -10.20
C PHE A 826 33.41 12.82 -11.22
N SER A 827 32.72 13.86 -10.77
CA SER A 827 32.21 14.96 -11.60
C SER A 827 33.08 16.21 -11.46
N LEU A 828 33.33 16.90 -12.56
CA LEU A 828 34.03 18.17 -12.56
C LEU A 828 33.06 19.30 -12.17
N VAL A 829 33.26 19.87 -10.99
CA VAL A 829 32.41 20.95 -10.44
C VAL A 829 33.30 22.17 -10.16
N ARG A 830 33.01 23.30 -10.82
CA ARG A 830 33.77 24.57 -10.66
C ARG A 830 35.29 24.41 -10.82
N GLY A 831 35.72 23.57 -11.79
CA GLY A 831 37.13 23.34 -12.09
C GLY A 831 37.86 22.38 -11.13
N LYS A 832 37.14 21.76 -10.17
CA LYS A 832 37.70 20.72 -9.28
C LYS A 832 36.95 19.42 -9.44
N TRP A 833 37.67 18.29 -9.41
CA TRP A 833 37.06 16.96 -9.38
C TRP A 833 36.48 16.69 -8.00
N SER A 834 35.21 16.33 -7.96
CA SER A 834 34.50 15.90 -6.76
C SER A 834 33.77 14.59 -7.05
N PRO A 835 33.58 13.69 -6.07
CA PRO A 835 32.77 12.48 -6.27
C PRO A 835 31.43 12.78 -6.96
N ALA A 836 31.01 11.96 -7.92
CA ALA A 836 29.76 12.18 -8.65
C ALA A 836 28.53 11.93 -7.73
N ASN A 837 27.51 12.81 -7.81
CA ASN A 837 26.38 12.88 -6.87
C ASN A 837 25.54 11.59 -6.79
N GLY A 838 25.24 11.13 -5.56
CA GLY A 838 24.06 10.31 -5.29
C GLY A 838 24.11 9.34 -4.11
N GLY A 839 25.28 8.87 -3.68
CA GLY A 839 25.43 7.91 -2.57
C GLY A 839 25.52 6.43 -2.99
N GLU A 840 25.51 6.14 -4.28
CA GLU A 840 25.64 4.78 -4.84
C GLU A 840 27.11 4.37 -5.11
N LEU A 841 28.06 5.30 -5.02
CA LEU A 841 29.47 5.09 -5.36
C LEU A 841 30.38 4.99 -4.12
N PRO A 842 31.45 4.17 -4.15
CA PRO A 842 31.82 3.26 -5.23
C PRO A 842 31.00 1.97 -5.17
N PHE A 843 30.81 1.36 -6.32
CA PHE A 843 30.14 0.09 -6.49
C PHE A 843 31.09 -1.08 -6.22
N GLY A 844 30.55 -2.17 -5.68
CA GLY A 844 31.30 -3.38 -5.32
C GLY A 844 31.39 -4.44 -6.43
N PRO A 845 32.12 -5.54 -6.18
CA PRO A 845 32.38 -6.59 -7.18
C PRO A 845 31.14 -7.35 -7.63
N GLN A 846 30.16 -7.58 -6.75
CA GLN A 846 28.92 -8.27 -7.13
C GLN A 846 28.10 -7.42 -8.10
N GLN A 847 27.98 -6.12 -7.84
CA GLN A 847 27.27 -5.23 -8.74
C GLN A 847 27.99 -5.08 -10.07
N PHE A 848 29.33 -5.07 -10.06
CA PHE A 848 30.10 -5.15 -11.30
C PHE A 848 29.77 -6.44 -12.08
N ALA A 849 29.73 -7.59 -11.39
CA ALA A 849 29.39 -8.88 -11.99
C ALA A 849 28.00 -8.86 -12.66
N ASP A 850 27.02 -8.29 -11.97
CA ASP A 850 25.63 -8.19 -12.44
C ASP A 850 25.49 -7.23 -13.64
N GLU A 851 26.14 -6.06 -13.59
CA GLU A 851 26.02 -5.00 -14.61
C GLU A 851 26.88 -5.24 -15.87
N PHE A 852 28.05 -5.87 -15.72
CA PHE A 852 29.00 -6.09 -16.81
C PHE A 852 29.00 -7.55 -17.32
N GLY A 853 28.23 -8.44 -16.68
CA GLY A 853 28.04 -9.83 -17.11
C GLY A 853 29.29 -10.69 -16.94
N CYS A 854 29.93 -10.65 -15.77
CA CYS A 854 31.09 -11.48 -15.44
C CYS A 854 30.87 -12.31 -14.16
N THR A 855 31.54 -13.45 -14.05
CA THR A 855 31.43 -14.31 -12.86
C THR A 855 32.36 -13.81 -11.76
N ASP A 856 31.82 -13.56 -10.56
CA ASP A 856 32.57 -13.11 -9.36
C ASP A 856 33.42 -11.83 -9.54
N GLY A 857 33.10 -11.00 -10.53
CA GLY A 857 33.90 -9.81 -10.84
C GLY A 857 35.27 -10.13 -11.46
N ARG A 858 35.48 -11.33 -12.01
CA ARG A 858 36.76 -11.72 -12.65
C ARG A 858 36.83 -11.22 -14.10
N LEU A 859 37.95 -10.58 -14.43
CA LEU A 859 38.27 -10.05 -15.76
C LEU A 859 39.48 -10.78 -16.33
N THR A 860 39.27 -11.54 -17.40
CA THR A 860 40.34 -12.22 -18.15
C THR A 860 40.95 -11.29 -19.20
N PRO A 861 42.29 -11.25 -19.36
CA PRO A 861 42.95 -10.48 -20.41
C PRO A 861 42.39 -10.77 -21.81
N GLY A 862 42.28 -9.73 -22.64
CA GLY A 862 41.78 -9.84 -24.02
C GLY A 862 40.26 -9.98 -24.17
N ARG A 863 39.49 -9.90 -23.07
CA ARG A 863 38.02 -9.88 -23.09
C ARG A 863 37.49 -8.59 -22.46
N ALA A 864 36.82 -7.76 -23.27
CA ALA A 864 36.11 -6.59 -22.79
C ALA A 864 34.71 -6.95 -22.26
N PHE A 865 34.43 -6.55 -21.03
CA PHE A 865 33.12 -6.66 -20.38
C PHE A 865 32.39 -5.32 -20.46
N ARG A 866 31.08 -5.31 -20.69
CA ARG A 866 30.34 -4.10 -21.08
C ARG A 866 29.06 -3.95 -20.28
N ASN A 867 28.82 -2.74 -19.77
CA ASN A 867 27.51 -2.29 -19.30
C ASN A 867 26.89 -1.39 -20.39
N PRO A 868 25.91 -1.89 -21.17
CA PRO A 868 25.32 -1.15 -22.29
C PRO A 868 24.31 -0.07 -21.87
N GLN A 869 23.85 -0.05 -20.61
CA GLN A 869 22.80 0.84 -20.12
C GLN A 869 23.30 1.79 -19.02
N ASN A 870 24.62 2.04 -18.94
CA ASN A 870 25.16 2.96 -17.95
C ASN A 870 24.58 4.37 -18.17
N SER A 871 24.32 5.10 -17.08
CA SER A 871 23.68 6.41 -17.20
C SER A 871 24.05 7.38 -16.07
N HIS A 872 24.01 8.67 -16.40
CA HIS A 872 23.98 9.74 -15.40
C HIS A 872 22.59 10.38 -15.35
N ARG A 873 22.16 10.81 -14.15
CA ARG A 873 20.82 11.38 -13.92
C ARG A 873 20.89 12.67 -13.12
N SER A 874 20.06 13.66 -13.47
CA SER A 874 19.99 14.96 -12.78
C SER A 874 18.60 15.58 -12.90
N SER A 875 18.10 16.24 -11.85
CA SER A 875 16.87 17.04 -11.91
C SER A 875 17.05 18.36 -12.67
N GLN A 876 18.28 18.71 -13.05
CA GLN A 876 18.61 19.93 -13.76
C GLN A 876 19.41 19.62 -15.02
N LEU A 877 19.01 20.22 -16.14
CA LEU A 877 19.72 20.12 -17.41
C LEU A 877 20.97 21.00 -17.35
N ARG A 878 22.15 20.37 -17.23
CA ARG A 878 23.45 21.06 -17.12
C ARG A 878 24.52 20.28 -17.85
N SER A 879 25.50 20.97 -18.40
CA SER A 879 26.70 20.33 -18.93
C SER A 879 27.67 19.99 -17.78
N SER A 880 28.29 18.81 -17.82
CA SER A 880 29.30 18.36 -16.87
C SER A 880 30.27 17.39 -17.53
N ARG A 881 31.47 17.22 -16.95
CA ARG A 881 32.43 16.17 -17.32
C ARG A 881 32.56 15.19 -16.17
N GLN A 882 32.59 13.89 -16.46
CA GLN A 882 32.77 12.85 -15.47
C GLN A 882 33.96 11.96 -15.78
N LEU A 883 34.71 11.58 -14.76
CA LEU A 883 35.80 10.61 -14.84
C LEU A 883 35.37 9.34 -14.09
N TRP A 884 35.17 8.25 -14.82
CA TRP A 884 34.93 6.93 -14.27
C TRP A 884 36.24 6.20 -14.00
N TYR A 885 36.29 5.43 -12.92
CA TYR A 885 37.44 4.61 -12.55
C TYR A 885 37.01 3.20 -12.14
N VAL A 886 37.89 2.22 -12.34
CA VAL A 886 37.72 0.82 -11.94
C VAL A 886 39.02 0.34 -11.29
N ILE A 887 38.91 -0.40 -10.19
CA ILE A 887 40.05 -1.01 -9.50
C ILE A 887 39.87 -2.53 -9.46
N GLY A 888 40.90 -3.25 -9.91
CA GLY A 888 41.00 -4.70 -9.80
C GLY A 888 42.21 -5.12 -8.98
N LYS A 889 42.22 -6.35 -8.50
CA LYS A 889 43.36 -6.98 -7.83
C LYS A 889 43.78 -8.27 -8.53
N ASP A 890 45.07 -8.54 -8.57
CA ASP A 890 45.59 -9.85 -9.00
C ASP A 890 45.52 -10.88 -7.85
N ASP A 891 45.92 -12.12 -8.13
CA ASP A 891 45.95 -13.21 -7.14
C ASP A 891 46.97 -12.97 -6.01
N ALA A 892 47.98 -12.12 -6.23
CA ALA A 892 48.92 -11.69 -5.19
C ALA A 892 48.37 -10.54 -4.32
N GLY A 893 47.18 -10.01 -4.66
CA GLY A 893 46.51 -8.93 -3.95
C GLY A 893 46.97 -7.53 -4.35
N LYS A 894 47.80 -7.38 -5.39
CA LYS A 894 48.25 -6.09 -5.90
C LYS A 894 47.13 -5.41 -6.69
N LEU A 895 46.93 -4.10 -6.45
CA LEU A 895 45.84 -3.31 -7.04
C LEU A 895 46.26 -2.65 -8.36
N TYR A 896 45.33 -2.61 -9.30
CA TYR A 896 45.46 -2.01 -10.62
C TYR A 896 44.25 -1.13 -10.93
N ARG A 897 44.46 -0.02 -11.65
CA ARG A 897 43.40 0.91 -12.06
C ARG A 897 43.12 0.89 -13.55
N GLY A 898 41.94 1.39 -13.91
CA GLY A 898 41.60 1.91 -15.23
C GLY A 898 40.67 3.11 -15.08
N GLU A 899 40.78 4.10 -15.97
CA GLU A 899 39.94 5.30 -15.94
C GLU A 899 39.49 5.74 -17.34
N ALA A 900 38.32 6.35 -17.44
CA ALA A 900 37.79 6.91 -18.68
C ALA A 900 36.88 8.11 -18.42
N GLU A 901 37.00 9.14 -19.27
CA GLU A 901 36.22 10.36 -19.15
C GLU A 901 35.01 10.36 -20.10
N ILE A 902 33.93 11.03 -19.68
CA ILE A 902 32.73 11.26 -20.48
C ILE A 902 32.24 12.71 -20.34
N GLU A 903 31.81 13.30 -21.45
CA GLU A 903 31.19 14.61 -21.51
C GLU A 903 29.66 14.49 -21.53
N LEU A 904 28.99 15.08 -20.54
CA LEU A 904 27.53 15.12 -20.42
C LEU A 904 27.07 16.52 -20.82
N ARG A 905 26.30 16.66 -21.90
CA ARG A 905 25.83 17.97 -22.39
C ARG A 905 24.47 18.32 -21.82
N GLY A 906 24.31 19.55 -21.33
CA GLY A 906 23.02 20.14 -20.94
C GLY A 906 22.14 20.49 -22.14
N THR A 907 22.10 19.64 -23.16
CA THR A 907 21.29 19.76 -24.36
C THR A 907 20.46 18.49 -24.50
N LEU A 908 19.24 18.61 -25.04
CA LEU A 908 18.37 17.45 -25.32
C LEU A 908 18.66 16.80 -26.69
N ILE A 909 19.79 17.17 -27.32
CA ILE A 909 20.21 16.71 -28.66
C ILE A 909 21.73 16.55 -28.67
N ALA A 910 22.24 15.44 -29.22
CA ALA A 910 23.66 15.20 -29.48
C ALA A 910 24.11 16.02 -30.71
N PRO A 911 25.37 16.48 -30.80
CA PRO A 911 25.83 17.39 -31.84
C PRO A 911 25.68 16.91 -33.30
N ASP A 912 25.50 15.59 -33.55
CA ASP A 912 25.61 15.04 -34.92
C ASP A 912 24.48 14.08 -35.33
N SER A 913 23.30 14.11 -34.69
CA SER A 913 22.19 13.24 -35.13
C SER A 913 21.33 13.91 -36.20
N GLU A 914 21.43 13.41 -37.43
CA GLU A 914 20.40 13.55 -38.47
C GLU A 914 18.98 13.25 -37.91
N PRO A 915 17.93 13.85 -38.50
CA PRO A 915 16.57 13.77 -37.96
C PRO A 915 16.03 12.33 -37.93
N LEU A 916 15.88 11.76 -36.73
CA LEU A 916 15.16 10.51 -36.50
C LEU A 916 13.64 10.73 -36.61
N LYS A 917 12.99 9.83 -37.36
CA LYS A 917 11.55 9.83 -37.70
C LYS A 917 10.64 9.67 -36.46
N PRO A 918 9.38 10.15 -36.50
CA PRO A 918 8.50 10.18 -35.32
C PRO A 918 7.81 8.84 -35.04
N VAL A 919 7.84 8.40 -33.77
CA VAL A 919 7.04 7.30 -33.19
C VAL A 919 5.84 7.89 -32.42
N LYS A 920 4.67 7.23 -32.53
CA LYS A 920 3.37 7.59 -31.91
C LYS A 920 2.96 6.57 -30.83
N ALA A 921 2.13 6.99 -29.88
CA ALA A 921 1.22 6.17 -29.06
C ALA A 921 -0.16 6.90 -28.94
N GLY A 922 -1.34 6.30 -28.78
CA GLY A 922 -1.78 4.90 -28.68
C GLY A 922 -3.33 4.85 -28.57
N GLY A 923 -3.93 3.66 -28.75
CA GLY A 923 -5.31 3.32 -28.34
C GLY A 923 -6.30 2.94 -29.46
N LEU A 924 -6.55 1.63 -29.63
CA LEU A 924 -7.59 0.97 -30.44
C LEU A 924 -7.56 1.08 -31.97
N ALA A 925 -6.53 1.71 -32.52
CA ALA A 925 -6.14 1.55 -33.92
C ALA A 925 -4.67 1.12 -34.07
N ALA A 926 -4.14 0.50 -33.01
CA ALA A 926 -2.71 0.32 -32.78
C ALA A 926 -2.13 -0.92 -33.46
N ILE A 927 -2.94 -1.84 -33.97
CA ILE A 927 -2.43 -3.11 -34.48
C ILE A 927 -2.37 -3.12 -36.03
N GLY A 928 -3.38 -2.58 -36.73
CA GLY A 928 -3.31 -2.37 -38.19
C GLY A 928 -2.40 -1.22 -38.65
N ARG A 929 -2.04 -0.29 -37.76
CA ARG A 929 -1.13 0.84 -38.06
C ARG A 929 0.34 0.52 -37.80
N LEU A 930 0.67 -0.72 -37.46
CA LEU A 930 2.06 -1.18 -37.35
C LEU A 930 2.79 -1.11 -38.71
N PHE A 931 2.07 -1.00 -39.84
CA PHE A 931 2.65 -0.98 -41.20
C PHE A 931 2.33 0.26 -42.05
N GLY A 932 2.18 1.41 -41.39
CA GLY A 932 2.20 2.72 -42.06
C GLY A 932 0.89 3.14 -42.73
N GLY A 933 0.46 4.40 -42.50
CA GLY A 933 -0.60 5.03 -43.29
C GLY A 933 -1.42 6.11 -42.59
N SER A 934 -1.09 7.38 -42.90
CA SER A 934 -1.79 8.67 -42.67
C SER A 934 -1.84 9.25 -41.25
N LYS A 935 -1.21 10.42 -41.06
CA LYS A 935 -1.06 11.14 -39.78
C LYS A 935 -1.90 12.42 -39.78
N ALA A 936 -2.65 12.67 -38.69
CA ALA A 936 -3.15 14.02 -38.37
C ALA A 936 -2.05 15.08 -38.19
N ALA A 937 -0.78 14.66 -38.03
CA ALA A 937 0.37 15.55 -38.08
C ALA A 937 0.59 16.19 -39.47
N ASP A 938 -0.08 15.68 -40.52
CA ASP A 938 -0.04 16.20 -41.89
C ASP A 938 -0.96 17.42 -42.07
N LEU A 939 -1.75 17.81 -41.05
CA LEU A 939 -2.66 18.96 -41.09
C LEU A 939 -2.01 20.27 -40.58
N LEU A 940 -0.94 20.16 -39.77
CA LEU A 940 -0.19 21.31 -39.26
C LEU A 940 1.01 21.61 -40.15
N ARG A 941 1.16 22.88 -40.51
CA ARG A 941 2.30 23.42 -41.23
C ARG A 941 3.27 24.09 -40.27
N TYR A 942 4.56 23.87 -40.50
CA TYR A 942 5.68 24.39 -39.69
C TYR A 942 6.60 25.32 -40.49
N ASP A 943 6.42 25.37 -41.80
CA ASP A 943 7.15 26.16 -42.79
C ASP A 943 6.56 27.57 -42.95
N GLY A 944 6.01 28.14 -41.88
CA GLY A 944 5.31 29.42 -41.92
C GLY A 944 4.80 29.91 -40.57
N VAL A 945 3.91 30.90 -40.61
CA VAL A 945 3.22 31.46 -39.45
C VAL A 945 1.72 31.46 -39.70
N TYR A 946 0.92 31.35 -38.65
CA TYR A 946 -0.53 31.47 -38.70
C TYR A 946 -0.91 32.91 -38.32
N ARG A 947 -1.75 33.58 -39.11
CA ARG A 947 -2.19 34.96 -38.87
C ARG A 947 -3.71 35.02 -38.76
N VAL A 948 -4.24 35.84 -37.86
CA VAL A 948 -5.69 36.05 -37.75
C VAL A 948 -6.30 36.55 -39.08
N LYS A 949 -7.46 36.02 -39.48
CA LYS A 949 -8.09 36.28 -40.79
C LYS A 949 -8.72 37.66 -40.91
N GLN A 950 -9.43 38.11 -39.87
CA GLN A 950 -10.05 39.43 -39.78
C GLN A 950 -9.72 40.01 -38.40
N GLN A 951 -9.20 41.23 -38.38
CA GLN A 951 -8.94 41.96 -37.15
C GLN A 951 -10.29 42.51 -36.62
N PRO A 952 -10.59 42.41 -35.31
CA PRO A 952 -11.86 42.92 -34.78
C PRO A 952 -11.99 44.43 -35.01
N GLU A 953 -13.17 44.89 -35.37
CA GLU A 953 -13.46 46.31 -35.68
C GLU A 953 -13.16 47.28 -34.52
N ASP A 954 -13.06 46.76 -33.28
CA ASP A 954 -12.78 47.53 -32.05
C ASP A 954 -11.29 47.69 -31.71
N ASP A 955 -10.35 47.10 -32.46
CA ASP A 955 -8.91 47.26 -32.21
C ASP A 955 -8.35 48.47 -32.99
N THR A 956 -8.20 49.62 -32.31
CA THR A 956 -7.63 50.86 -32.89
C THR A 956 -6.14 50.78 -33.19
N ASN A 957 -5.51 49.60 -33.07
CA ASN A 957 -4.07 49.39 -33.18
C ASN A 957 -3.78 48.51 -34.41
N SER A 958 -2.92 48.98 -35.31
CA SER A 958 -2.60 48.35 -36.60
C SER A 958 -1.79 47.03 -36.53
N ALA A 959 -1.72 46.40 -35.36
CA ALA A 959 -0.93 45.19 -35.12
C ALA A 959 -1.71 43.91 -35.41
N HIS A 960 -1.14 43.01 -36.20
CA HIS A 960 -1.67 41.68 -36.48
C HIS A 960 -1.18 40.65 -35.44
N CYS A 961 -2.05 39.71 -35.08
CA CYS A 961 -1.70 38.56 -34.22
C CYS A 961 -1.09 37.43 -35.07
N TYR A 962 0.12 36.98 -34.70
CA TYR A 962 0.84 35.91 -35.35
C TYR A 962 1.18 34.78 -34.40
N LEU A 963 0.96 33.54 -34.85
CA LEU A 963 1.28 32.31 -34.13
C LEU A 963 2.21 31.44 -34.98
N ARG A 964 3.37 31.07 -34.45
CA ARG A 964 4.26 30.08 -35.08
C ARG A 964 4.29 28.79 -34.26
N LEU A 965 4.05 27.67 -34.92
CA LEU A 965 4.18 26.34 -34.36
C LEU A 965 5.44 25.68 -34.89
N TYR A 966 6.12 24.92 -34.04
CA TYR A 966 7.33 24.19 -34.39
C TYR A 966 7.11 22.67 -34.25
N PRO A 967 7.85 21.84 -35.00
CA PRO A 967 7.72 20.39 -34.94
C PRO A 967 7.99 19.79 -33.55
N ASP A 968 8.80 20.48 -32.74
CA ASP A 968 9.19 20.13 -31.37
C ASP A 968 8.13 20.47 -30.29
N LYS A 969 6.92 20.88 -30.72
CA LYS A 969 5.80 21.31 -29.86
C LYS A 969 5.94 22.70 -29.23
N THR A 970 6.94 23.47 -29.64
CA THR A 970 7.05 24.88 -29.26
C THR A 970 6.04 25.74 -30.02
N ALA A 971 5.48 26.74 -29.36
CA ALA A 971 4.65 27.79 -29.94
C ALA A 971 5.17 29.17 -29.56
N ILE A 972 5.14 30.11 -30.50
CA ILE A 972 5.42 31.52 -30.26
C ILE A 972 4.22 32.33 -30.74
N TYR A 973 3.72 33.22 -29.89
CA TYR A 973 2.63 34.14 -30.19
C TYR A 973 3.11 35.58 -30.00
N ILE A 974 2.90 36.42 -31.02
CA ILE A 974 3.28 37.83 -31.00
C ILE A 974 2.20 38.68 -31.68
N ASP A 975 2.03 39.91 -31.21
CA ASP A 975 1.25 40.94 -31.87
C ASP A 975 2.22 41.95 -32.50
N SER A 976 2.12 42.19 -33.81
CA SER A 976 3.00 43.13 -34.53
C SER A 976 2.35 43.68 -35.80
N ASP A 977 2.65 44.93 -36.14
CA ASP A 977 2.28 45.60 -37.39
C ASP A 977 3.25 45.27 -38.56
N GLU A 978 4.34 44.55 -38.28
CA GLU A 978 5.31 44.14 -39.30
C GLU A 978 4.80 42.96 -40.17
N GLN A 979 5.34 42.86 -41.40
CA GLN A 979 5.05 41.72 -42.28
C GLN A 979 5.78 40.45 -41.80
N PRO A 980 5.25 39.23 -42.06
CA PRO A 980 5.88 37.98 -41.62
C PRO A 980 7.37 37.83 -41.97
N SER A 981 7.81 38.36 -43.11
CA SER A 981 9.22 38.32 -43.53
C SER A 981 10.15 39.13 -42.63
N GLN A 982 9.65 40.18 -41.97
CA GLN A 982 10.39 41.05 -41.06
C GLN A 982 10.46 40.48 -39.63
N LEU A 983 9.49 39.64 -39.26
CA LEU A 983 9.37 39.00 -37.95
C LEU A 983 10.30 37.81 -37.71
N SER A 984 11.17 37.50 -38.67
CA SER A 984 12.05 36.32 -38.66
C SER A 984 12.91 36.18 -37.40
N LYS A 985 13.40 37.32 -36.87
CA LYS A 985 14.22 37.38 -35.65
C LYS A 985 13.41 37.17 -34.38
N TRP A 986 12.12 37.49 -34.39
CA TRP A 986 11.20 37.32 -33.25
C TRP A 986 10.71 35.87 -33.14
N PHE A 987 10.55 35.19 -34.27
CA PHE A 987 10.28 33.75 -34.32
C PHE A 987 11.56 32.91 -34.26
N ASN A 988 12.44 33.26 -33.34
CA ASN A 988 13.61 32.46 -33.00
C ASN A 988 13.42 31.89 -31.59
N ILE A 989 13.31 30.57 -31.47
CA ILE A 989 13.15 29.86 -30.19
C ILE A 989 14.32 30.14 -29.23
N GLN A 990 15.49 30.52 -29.75
CA GLN A 990 16.66 30.88 -28.95
C GLN A 990 16.62 32.33 -28.41
N SER A 991 15.65 33.14 -28.82
CA SER A 991 15.51 34.52 -28.34
C SER A 991 14.94 34.56 -26.92
N ARG A 992 15.62 35.27 -26.01
CA ARG A 992 15.18 35.42 -24.60
C ARG A 992 14.06 36.44 -24.40
N HIS A 993 13.63 37.12 -25.47
CA HIS A 993 12.74 38.29 -25.39
C HIS A 993 11.33 38.04 -25.92
N VAL A 994 10.99 36.79 -26.28
CA VAL A 994 9.70 36.46 -26.92
C VAL A 994 8.96 35.43 -26.07
N PRO A 995 7.67 35.63 -25.77
CA PRO A 995 6.85 34.65 -25.05
C PRO A 995 6.83 33.31 -25.79
N THR A 996 7.35 32.27 -25.13
CA THR A 996 7.34 30.90 -25.64
C THR A 996 6.34 30.06 -24.87
N GLY A 997 5.75 29.10 -25.58
CA GLY A 997 4.72 28.22 -25.08
C GLY A 997 4.81 26.84 -25.68
N TYR A 998 3.91 25.96 -25.27
CA TYR A 998 3.83 24.59 -25.76
C TYR A 998 2.43 24.30 -26.30
N TYR A 999 2.36 23.45 -27.33
CA TYR A 999 1.07 22.99 -27.84
C TYR A 999 0.94 21.47 -27.84
N SER A 1000 -0.29 21.01 -27.64
CA SER A 1000 -0.68 19.60 -27.70
C SER A 1000 -1.79 19.43 -28.74
N VAL A 1001 -1.78 18.29 -29.44
CA VAL A 1001 -2.76 17.95 -30.47
C VAL A 1001 -3.35 16.58 -30.16
N LYS A 1002 -4.67 16.48 -30.12
CA LYS A 1002 -5.40 15.22 -29.95
C LYS A 1002 -6.51 15.14 -30.98
N GLY A 1003 -6.33 14.32 -32.01
CA GLY A 1003 -7.24 14.28 -33.16
C GLY A 1003 -7.12 15.55 -34.00
N ASP A 1004 -8.24 16.22 -34.22
CA ASP A 1004 -8.37 17.56 -34.83
C ASP A 1004 -8.30 18.69 -33.80
N SER A 1005 -8.17 18.39 -32.51
CA SER A 1005 -8.15 19.41 -31.45
C SER A 1005 -6.73 19.85 -31.12
N ILE A 1006 -6.52 21.15 -30.92
CA ILE A 1006 -5.25 21.77 -30.52
C ILE A 1006 -5.43 22.58 -29.23
N ARG A 1007 -4.47 22.49 -28.33
CA ARG A 1007 -4.37 23.35 -27.14
C ARG A 1007 -2.96 23.94 -27.08
N ILE A 1008 -2.86 25.25 -26.93
CA ILE A 1008 -1.61 26.03 -26.89
C ILE A 1008 -1.59 26.79 -25.57
N GLU A 1009 -0.50 26.72 -24.83
CA GLU A 1009 -0.29 27.47 -23.59
C GLU A 1009 0.98 28.30 -23.70
N ILE A 1010 0.88 29.61 -23.47
CA ILE A 1010 1.96 30.57 -23.68
C ILE A 1010 2.22 31.34 -22.40
N ALA A 1011 3.47 31.32 -21.94
CA ALA A 1011 3.88 32.03 -20.73
C ALA A 1011 4.12 33.51 -21.04
N VAL A 1012 3.37 34.40 -20.38
CA VAL A 1012 3.52 35.85 -20.48
C VAL A 1012 3.73 36.40 -19.07
N GLY A 1013 4.98 36.73 -18.72
CA GLY A 1013 5.33 37.17 -17.37
C GLY A 1013 5.08 36.08 -16.30
N HIS A 1014 4.25 36.38 -15.31
CA HIS A 1014 3.85 35.45 -14.23
C HIS A 1014 2.53 34.70 -14.50
N THR A 1015 1.95 34.86 -15.69
CA THR A 1015 0.66 34.27 -16.08
C THR A 1015 0.78 33.45 -17.37
N SER A 1016 -0.13 32.51 -17.59
CA SER A 1016 -0.23 31.78 -18.87
C SER A 1016 -1.52 32.11 -19.60
N VAL A 1017 -1.43 32.22 -20.93
CA VAL A 1017 -2.58 32.34 -21.82
C VAL A 1017 -2.80 30.98 -22.49
N VAL A 1018 -4.02 30.46 -22.39
CA VAL A 1018 -4.39 29.17 -22.97
C VAL A 1018 -5.33 29.41 -24.16
N LEU A 1019 -4.90 28.99 -25.34
CA LEU A 1019 -5.71 28.92 -26.55
C LEU A 1019 -6.11 27.46 -26.79
N SER A 1020 -7.38 27.20 -27.07
CA SER A 1020 -7.87 25.85 -27.41
C SER A 1020 -8.77 25.91 -28.63
N GLY A 1021 -8.75 24.88 -29.47
CA GLY A 1021 -9.44 24.97 -30.75
C GLY A 1021 -9.32 23.75 -31.65
N THR A 1022 -9.68 23.91 -32.92
CA THR A 1022 -9.67 22.85 -33.93
C THR A 1022 -8.73 23.16 -35.09
N ILE A 1023 -8.17 22.10 -35.69
CA ILE A 1023 -7.25 22.11 -36.83
C ILE A 1023 -8.02 21.70 -38.08
N ASP A 1024 -7.98 22.53 -39.09
CA ASP A 1024 -8.40 22.19 -40.45
C ASP A 1024 -7.26 22.57 -41.42
N LYS A 1025 -7.11 21.91 -42.56
CA LYS A 1025 -5.95 22.10 -43.45
C LYS A 1025 -5.65 23.58 -43.71
N ASN A 1026 -4.48 24.05 -43.26
CA ASN A 1026 -4.01 25.44 -43.31
C ASN A 1026 -4.79 26.46 -42.45
N ARG A 1027 -5.60 26.01 -41.48
CA ARG A 1027 -6.48 26.85 -40.64
C ARG A 1027 -6.52 26.38 -39.17
N LEU A 1028 -6.54 27.32 -38.23
CA LEU A 1028 -6.78 27.05 -36.81
C LEU A 1028 -7.94 27.90 -36.32
N GLN A 1029 -8.95 27.27 -35.72
CA GLN A 1029 -10.04 27.98 -35.05
C GLN A 1029 -9.77 27.95 -33.55
N LEU A 1030 -9.32 29.06 -32.96
CA LEU A 1030 -8.85 29.11 -31.57
C LEU A 1030 -9.73 30.00 -30.68
N SER A 1031 -9.97 29.55 -29.45
CA SER A 1031 -10.73 30.23 -28.41
C SER A 1031 -9.84 30.59 -27.22
N PHE A 1032 -9.88 31.85 -26.76
CA PHE A 1032 -9.10 32.32 -25.60
C PHE A 1032 -9.69 33.61 -24.97
N PRO A 1033 -9.43 33.87 -23.67
CA PRO A 1033 -9.85 35.12 -23.01
C PRO A 1033 -8.87 36.27 -23.32
N ARG A 1034 -9.39 37.48 -23.61
CA ARG A 1034 -8.58 38.65 -24.00
C ARG A 1034 -7.57 39.10 -22.92
N PHE A 1035 -7.90 38.85 -21.64
CA PHE A 1035 -7.08 39.07 -20.44
C PHE A 1035 -7.49 38.05 -19.36
N ALA A 1036 -6.76 37.95 -18.24
CA ALA A 1036 -7.21 37.18 -17.08
C ALA A 1036 -8.61 37.67 -16.65
N ASN A 1037 -9.64 36.85 -16.91
CA ASN A 1037 -11.07 37.11 -16.70
C ASN A 1037 -11.82 37.98 -17.74
N GLY A 1038 -11.28 38.17 -18.96
CA GLY A 1038 -11.97 38.89 -20.05
C GLY A 1038 -12.95 38.02 -20.87
N PRO A 1039 -13.79 38.63 -21.75
CA PRO A 1039 -14.70 37.89 -22.62
C PRO A 1039 -13.95 36.93 -23.56
N MET A 1040 -14.54 35.76 -23.80
CA MET A 1040 -14.00 34.72 -24.68
C MET A 1040 -14.04 35.19 -26.14
N ARG A 1041 -12.88 35.17 -26.80
CA ARG A 1041 -12.70 35.50 -28.22
C ARG A 1041 -12.48 34.21 -29.01
N ASN A 1042 -13.08 34.14 -30.20
CA ASN A 1042 -12.92 33.03 -31.16
C ASN A 1042 -12.31 33.58 -32.45
N ASP A 1043 -11.07 33.20 -32.73
CA ASP A 1043 -10.30 33.71 -33.86
C ASP A 1043 -9.99 32.59 -34.86
N GLU A 1044 -10.18 32.88 -36.15
CA GLU A 1044 -9.71 32.03 -37.25
C GLU A 1044 -8.31 32.49 -37.68
N PHE A 1045 -7.32 31.61 -37.55
CA PHE A 1045 -5.97 31.84 -38.03
C PHE A 1045 -5.72 31.09 -39.33
N LEU A 1046 -5.22 31.79 -40.34
CA LEU A 1046 -4.84 31.25 -41.65
C LEU A 1046 -3.32 31.08 -41.75
N PHE A 1047 -2.88 29.96 -42.31
CA PHE A 1047 -1.47 29.70 -42.54
C PHE A 1047 -0.92 30.59 -43.66
N MET A 1048 0.12 31.33 -43.32
CA MET A 1048 0.95 32.13 -44.22
C MET A 1048 2.29 31.41 -44.38
N GLY A 1049 2.53 30.84 -45.56
CA GLY A 1049 3.82 30.22 -45.88
C GLY A 1049 4.94 31.25 -45.76
N TRP A 1050 6.07 30.85 -45.20
CA TRP A 1050 7.23 31.70 -45.02
C TRP A 1050 8.38 31.12 -45.83
N ARG A 1051 8.80 31.85 -46.87
CA ARG A 1051 10.05 31.55 -47.58
C ARG A 1051 11.18 32.38 -46.95
N PRO A 1052 12.29 31.76 -46.53
CA PRO A 1052 13.48 32.48 -46.08
C PRO A 1052 13.96 33.52 -47.10
#